data_AF-A0A970SMV8-F1
#
_entry.id   AF-A0A970SMV8-F1
#
_cell.length_a   1.000
_cell.length_b   1.000
_cell.length_c   1.000
_cell.angle_alpha   90.00
_cell.angle_beta   90.00
_cell.angle_gamma   90.00
#
_symmetry.space_group_name_H-M   'P 1'
#
loop_
_entity.id
_entity.type
_entity.pdbx_description
1 polymer ?
#
loop_
_entity_poly.entity_id
_entity_poly.type
_entity_poly.pdbx_seq_one_letter_code
_entity_poly.pdbx_strand_id
1 'polypeptide(L)'
;MCRSRILRTLTVVAISILICAAQANAALVKVDLLGGLGEFEFSADTSWQLGHGSWAYGITPATPEDSVASGWYRLTSAGIVPAENTIYKIVPETGLSGSASQYMAIRGAEGTISLRKNITAANDKPSELHTGDRLVFRIDRVYMPECTLPAGCTAQYQMAVNLHTSDPVQPRVTKALPISLTPYGIEMDLDLPEDANIITLGVEMTVRGNPGDAVPGIYIDGARLYRKDADGVTYQTEQVPIPKENRGIKTQQYLCDPRDCDTYAIARDFDAVFLKLEADFPWALRLKYYNPDIKVGHYALAGGVTDYRNTNMEDPYYQNSPLSFATVEENHPEWLYTWPDGLAPSSDNRPDRLKNSLYVFNPSYNLEYYVDMANPAFQSLWKSLVIDKVKRYRLDMVFADAAQVVTPSASTPLQRTAAEVQSFLHAVCPDVRKAEIEFVMNCCIGNLLDGAASCYFDPTWKSSPIAPPVAGYRNNTTLNTPESFFQEWSFFKHWPENGVDKNHYELKHWLMTLDNMDALTYWSKSISWSCPKTMYASVHGVDRPEDPAEGRNGWMHYALCSYLLAQSDYTMLGFSRVGEQGKYIPVDLSATARLDKPMGKRNILEPDGSLQTKAYRNGIVVVNGHPTASRTYTLPRKLITEDNVQLKSKTVITLPPRSGSIFFNK
;
A
#
# COMPACT_ATOMS: atom_id res chain seq x y z
N MET A 1 -17.87 -57.61 -15.24
CA MET A 1 -18.40 -56.50 -14.40
C MET A 1 -17.31 -55.71 -13.66
N CYS A 2 -16.28 -56.32 -13.05
CA CYS A 2 -15.36 -55.65 -12.11
C CYS A 2 -14.71 -54.32 -12.58
N ARG A 3 -14.28 -54.21 -13.86
CA ARG A 3 -13.68 -52.96 -14.40
C ARG A 3 -14.58 -51.72 -14.21
N SER A 4 -15.91 -51.86 -14.27
CA SER A 4 -16.85 -50.74 -14.10
C SER A 4 -16.90 -50.23 -12.65
N ARG A 5 -16.73 -51.11 -11.65
CA ARG A 5 -16.66 -50.69 -10.24
C ARG A 5 -15.35 -49.96 -9.96
N ILE A 6 -14.22 -50.51 -10.40
CA ILE A 6 -12.89 -49.89 -10.23
C ILE A 6 -12.85 -48.49 -10.84
N LEU A 7 -13.38 -48.32 -12.06
CA LEU A 7 -13.43 -47.00 -12.70
C LEU A 7 -14.28 -46.00 -11.90
N ARG A 8 -15.46 -46.41 -11.43
CA ARG A 8 -16.33 -45.55 -10.60
C ARG A 8 -15.69 -45.18 -9.27
N THR A 9 -15.01 -46.12 -8.59
CA THR A 9 -14.26 -45.82 -7.36
C THR A 9 -13.13 -44.83 -7.62
N LEU A 10 -12.35 -45.00 -8.71
CA LEU A 10 -11.32 -44.04 -9.10
C LEU A 10 -11.90 -42.66 -9.44
N THR A 11 -13.02 -42.58 -10.15
CA THR A 11 -13.70 -41.31 -10.45
C THR A 11 -14.21 -40.64 -9.18
N VAL A 12 -14.82 -41.37 -8.25
CA VAL A 12 -15.28 -40.81 -6.95
C VAL A 12 -14.09 -40.34 -6.11
N VAL A 13 -13.03 -41.13 -5.98
CA VAL A 13 -11.83 -40.73 -5.24
C VAL A 13 -11.14 -39.52 -5.88
N ALA A 14 -11.03 -39.46 -7.22
CA ALA A 14 -10.49 -38.30 -7.91
C ALA A 14 -11.35 -37.04 -7.74
N ILE A 15 -12.69 -37.17 -7.74
CA ILE A 15 -13.61 -36.06 -7.48
C ILE A 15 -13.52 -35.62 -6.02
N SER A 16 -13.47 -36.53 -5.05
CA SER A 16 -13.25 -36.19 -3.64
C SER A 16 -11.91 -35.49 -3.43
N ILE A 17 -10.83 -35.96 -4.06
CA ILE A 17 -9.51 -35.30 -3.99
C ILE A 17 -9.55 -33.91 -4.66
N LEU A 18 -10.26 -33.73 -5.78
CA LEU A 18 -10.45 -32.42 -6.42
C LEU A 18 -11.27 -31.46 -5.58
N ILE A 19 -12.35 -31.92 -4.94
CA ILE A 19 -13.19 -31.11 -4.04
C ILE A 19 -12.37 -30.72 -2.80
N CYS A 20 -11.67 -31.67 -2.17
CA CYS A 20 -10.79 -31.38 -1.04
C CYS A 20 -9.61 -30.47 -1.45
N ALA A 21 -9.07 -30.57 -2.66
CA ALA A 21 -7.99 -29.70 -3.14
C ALA A 21 -8.46 -28.27 -3.47
N ALA A 22 -9.70 -28.09 -3.93
CA ALA A 22 -10.31 -26.76 -4.06
C ALA A 22 -10.62 -26.15 -2.67
N GLN A 23 -11.05 -26.98 -1.72
CA GLN A 23 -11.30 -26.55 -0.34
C GLN A 23 -10.02 -26.34 0.50
N ALA A 24 -8.89 -26.96 0.13
CA ALA A 24 -7.63 -26.92 0.90
C ALA A 24 -6.95 -25.54 0.97
N ASN A 25 -7.40 -24.57 0.15
CA ASN A 25 -6.73 -23.29 -0.02
C ASN A 25 -7.44 -22.11 0.69
N ALA A 26 -8.46 -22.39 1.52
CA ALA A 26 -9.13 -21.38 2.35
C ALA A 26 -9.14 -21.82 3.82
N ALA A 27 -8.54 -21.03 4.71
CA ALA A 27 -8.75 -21.20 6.14
C ALA A 27 -10.04 -20.48 6.57
N LEU A 28 -10.62 -20.95 7.68
CA LEU A 28 -11.53 -20.13 8.48
C LEU A 28 -10.71 -19.49 9.59
N VAL A 29 -10.63 -18.17 9.57
CA VAL A 29 -9.85 -17.36 10.50
C VAL A 29 -10.83 -16.61 11.40
N LYS A 30 -10.53 -16.48 12.70
CA LYS A 30 -11.38 -15.70 13.61
C LYS A 30 -11.40 -14.23 13.19
N VAL A 31 -12.54 -13.57 13.36
CA VAL A 31 -12.65 -12.11 13.19
C VAL A 31 -11.89 -11.43 14.32
N ASP A 32 -10.61 -11.15 14.08
CA ASP A 32 -9.72 -10.37 14.95
C ASP A 32 -9.80 -8.90 14.55
N LEU A 33 -10.48 -8.10 15.37
CA LEU A 33 -10.58 -6.65 15.21
C LEU A 33 -9.25 -5.95 15.54
N LEU A 34 -8.29 -6.66 16.14
CA LEU A 34 -6.87 -6.26 16.19
C LEU A 34 -6.04 -6.81 15.02
N GLY A 35 -6.60 -7.65 14.16
CA GLY A 35 -6.04 -7.97 12.84
C GLY A 35 -4.59 -8.42 12.85
N GLY A 36 -4.21 -9.40 13.67
CA GLY A 36 -2.83 -9.89 13.66
C GLY A 36 -1.82 -9.04 14.42
N LEU A 37 -2.18 -7.88 15.00
CA LEU A 37 -1.34 -7.00 15.84
C LEU A 37 -0.87 -7.64 17.18
N GLY A 38 -0.85 -8.96 17.26
CA GLY A 38 -0.29 -9.73 18.36
C GLY A 38 1.18 -10.11 18.17
N GLU A 39 1.74 -10.05 16.97
CA GLU A 39 3.19 -10.07 16.81
C GLU A 39 3.74 -8.69 17.24
N PHE A 40 4.36 -8.63 18.42
CA PHE A 40 4.88 -7.39 19.00
C PHE A 40 6.20 -6.92 18.36
N GLU A 41 6.58 -7.47 17.21
CA GLU A 41 7.84 -7.22 16.50
C GLU A 41 7.94 -5.84 15.85
N PHE A 42 6.84 -5.10 15.82
CA PHE A 42 6.72 -3.82 15.10
C PHE A 42 6.72 -2.67 16.09
N SER A 43 7.81 -1.92 16.15
CA SER A 43 7.77 -0.61 16.78
C SER A 43 6.93 0.37 15.96
N ALA A 44 6.33 1.35 16.61
CA ALA A 44 5.90 2.59 15.99
C ALA A 44 6.58 3.75 16.71
N ASP A 45 6.93 4.80 15.96
CA ASP A 45 7.07 6.14 16.55
C ASP A 45 5.76 6.44 17.27
N THR A 46 5.76 7.14 18.40
CA THR A 46 4.53 7.42 19.16
C THR A 46 4.65 8.70 19.96
N SER A 47 3.59 9.52 19.93
CA SER A 47 3.42 10.61 20.91
C SER A 47 3.23 10.03 22.32
N TRP A 48 3.92 10.60 23.31
CA TRP A 48 3.58 10.40 24.71
C TRP A 48 2.30 11.14 25.07
N GLN A 49 1.40 10.48 25.81
CA GLN A 49 0.21 11.10 26.39
C GLN A 49 0.28 11.06 27.92
N LEU A 50 -0.22 12.12 28.56
CA LEU A 50 -0.41 12.21 30.01
C LEU A 50 -1.90 12.11 30.34
N GLY A 51 -2.23 11.48 31.47
CA GLY A 51 -3.61 11.15 31.87
C GLY A 51 -4.55 12.35 32.10
N HIS A 52 -4.02 13.57 32.19
CA HIS A 52 -4.77 14.82 32.13
C HIS A 52 -4.05 15.78 31.17
N GLY A 53 -4.81 16.67 30.53
CA GLY A 53 -4.40 17.35 29.29
C GLY A 53 -3.21 18.31 29.38
N SER A 54 -2.75 18.72 28.19
CA SER A 54 -1.72 19.73 27.91
C SER A 54 -0.30 19.46 28.44
N TRP A 55 0.23 18.26 28.22
CA TRP A 55 1.66 18.03 27.96
C TRP A 55 1.80 16.93 26.91
N ALA A 56 2.16 17.30 25.68
CA ALA A 56 2.67 16.37 24.68
C ALA A 56 4.20 16.50 24.68
N TYR A 57 4.93 15.42 25.01
CA TYR A 57 6.33 15.37 24.62
C TYR A 57 6.38 15.17 23.10
N GLY A 58 7.28 15.89 22.44
CA GLY A 58 7.42 15.89 20.98
C GLY A 58 7.69 14.51 20.39
N ILE A 59 7.50 14.40 19.07
CA ILE A 59 7.67 13.14 18.33
C ILE A 59 9.13 12.68 18.43
N THR A 60 9.38 11.73 19.32
CA THR A 60 10.68 11.05 19.44
C THR A 60 10.63 9.80 18.56
N PRO A 61 11.57 9.62 17.61
CA PRO A 61 11.64 8.39 16.84
C PRO A 61 11.83 7.17 17.75
N ALA A 62 11.12 6.08 17.47
CA ALA A 62 11.11 4.91 18.36
C ALA A 62 12.51 4.30 18.48
N THR A 63 13.07 4.33 19.70
CA THR A 63 14.39 3.75 19.96
C THR A 63 14.27 2.29 20.40
N PRO A 64 15.34 1.48 20.34
CA PRO A 64 15.37 0.14 20.93
C PRO A 64 15.18 0.10 22.46
N GLU A 65 14.97 1.23 23.14
CA GLU A 65 14.68 1.32 24.58
C GLU A 65 13.40 2.11 24.90
N ASP A 66 12.82 2.76 23.87
CA ASP A 66 11.63 3.63 23.95
C ASP A 66 10.71 3.38 22.74
N SER A 67 10.24 2.14 22.59
CA SER A 67 9.45 1.61 21.47
C SER A 67 8.20 0.86 21.93
N VAL A 68 7.12 0.98 21.15
CA VAL A 68 5.87 0.25 21.39
C VAL A 68 5.25 -0.34 20.14
N ALA A 69 4.42 -1.36 20.35
CA ALA A 69 3.68 -2.09 19.33
C ALA A 69 2.95 -1.19 18.33
N SER A 70 2.98 -1.57 17.04
CA SER A 70 2.36 -0.80 15.97
C SER A 70 0.86 -0.52 16.20
N GLY A 71 0.50 0.75 16.16
CA GLY A 71 -0.88 1.21 16.41
C GLY A 71 -1.34 1.09 17.87
N TRP A 72 -0.43 0.88 18.82
CA TRP A 72 -0.64 1.14 20.26
C TRP A 72 0.06 2.46 20.64
N TYR A 73 -0.29 3.01 21.80
CA TYR A 73 0.30 4.24 22.32
C TYR A 73 0.50 4.17 23.84
N ARG A 74 1.25 5.13 24.37
CA ARG A 74 1.74 5.17 25.75
C ARG A 74 1.04 6.23 26.56
N LEU A 75 0.60 5.87 27.76
CA LEU A 75 0.01 6.77 28.73
C LEU A 75 0.77 6.69 30.07
N THR A 76 0.95 7.83 30.73
CA THR A 76 1.40 7.90 32.13
C THR A 76 0.45 8.71 33.00
N SER A 77 0.42 8.43 34.30
CA SER A 77 -0.18 9.31 35.30
C SER A 77 0.66 10.57 35.50
N ALA A 78 0.02 11.66 35.96
CA ALA A 78 0.75 12.82 36.44
C ALA A 78 1.78 12.43 37.51
N GLY A 79 2.94 13.09 37.50
CA GLY A 79 4.08 12.79 38.38
C GLY A 79 5.11 11.81 37.82
N ILE A 80 4.81 11.09 36.74
CA ILE A 80 5.79 10.23 36.02
C ILE A 80 6.39 11.03 34.86
N VAL A 81 7.70 11.29 34.90
CA VAL A 81 8.47 11.84 33.78
C VAL A 81 8.84 10.69 32.82
N PRO A 82 8.33 10.65 31.57
CA PRO A 82 8.45 9.47 30.73
C PRO A 82 9.89 9.00 30.49
N ALA A 83 10.77 9.92 30.11
CA ALA A 83 12.17 9.62 29.77
C ALA A 83 13.07 9.24 30.97
N GLU A 84 12.61 9.46 32.20
CA GLU A 84 13.38 9.16 33.42
C GLU A 84 12.81 7.96 34.19
N ASN A 85 11.48 7.84 34.24
CA ASN A 85 10.77 6.93 35.13
C ASN A 85 10.13 5.74 34.43
N THR A 86 10.17 5.64 33.10
CA THR A 86 9.52 4.56 32.36
C THR A 86 10.48 3.83 31.42
N ILE A 87 10.12 2.60 31.08
CA ILE A 87 10.73 1.82 30.00
C ILE A 87 9.58 1.27 29.16
N TYR A 88 9.65 1.43 27.85
CA TYR A 88 8.77 0.72 26.90
C TYR A 88 9.66 0.20 25.78
N LYS A 89 9.71 -1.12 25.59
CA LYS A 89 10.64 -1.73 24.65
C LYS A 89 10.02 -2.91 23.94
N ILE A 90 10.21 -2.98 22.63
CA ILE A 90 10.08 -4.24 21.88
C ILE A 90 11.32 -5.09 22.14
N VAL A 91 11.13 -6.26 22.76
CA VAL A 91 12.21 -7.19 23.12
C VAL A 91 12.12 -8.43 22.22
N PRO A 92 13.07 -8.67 21.29
CA PRO A 92 13.04 -9.86 20.43
C PRO A 92 13.22 -11.16 21.22
N GLU A 93 12.85 -12.30 20.60
CA GLU A 93 13.06 -13.67 21.11
C GLU A 93 12.45 -14.00 22.50
N THR A 94 11.60 -13.13 23.04
CA THR A 94 10.95 -13.30 24.36
C THR A 94 9.47 -13.65 24.28
N GLY A 95 8.83 -13.53 23.12
CA GLY A 95 7.45 -13.92 22.86
C GLY A 95 7.28 -15.39 22.49
N LEU A 96 6.07 -15.77 22.08
CA LEU A 96 5.67 -17.10 21.65
C LEU A 96 6.44 -17.53 20.40
N SER A 97 6.89 -18.78 20.37
CA SER A 97 7.65 -19.37 19.24
C SER A 97 8.92 -18.60 18.83
N GLY A 98 9.42 -17.68 19.65
CA GLY A 98 10.58 -16.83 19.34
C GLY A 98 10.24 -15.42 18.81
N SER A 99 8.96 -15.01 18.82
CA SER A 99 8.58 -13.64 18.47
C SER A 99 9.16 -12.60 19.45
N ALA A 100 9.04 -11.32 19.11
CA ALA A 100 9.24 -10.25 20.07
C ALA A 100 8.04 -10.09 21.01
N SER A 101 8.26 -9.43 22.16
CA SER A 101 7.21 -9.02 23.10
C SER A 101 7.36 -7.54 23.49
N GLN A 102 6.27 -6.88 23.91
CA GLN A 102 6.35 -5.58 24.56
C GLN A 102 6.74 -5.77 26.03
N TYR A 103 7.90 -5.26 26.41
CA TYR A 103 8.19 -4.91 27.79
C TYR A 103 7.65 -3.51 28.10
N MET A 104 7.03 -3.32 29.27
CA MET A 104 6.85 -2.00 29.88
C MET A 104 7.14 -2.04 31.39
N ALA A 105 7.74 -0.97 31.93
CA ALA A 105 8.16 -0.90 33.34
C ALA A 105 8.23 0.53 33.89
N ILE A 106 8.24 0.65 35.22
CA ILE A 106 8.47 1.89 35.97
C ILE A 106 9.78 1.78 36.74
N ARG A 107 10.54 2.88 36.85
CA ARG A 107 11.78 3.02 37.63
C ARG A 107 11.69 4.24 38.55
N GLY A 108 12.03 4.08 39.83
CA GLY A 108 12.28 5.20 40.76
C GLY A 108 11.09 6.10 41.11
N ALA A 109 9.88 5.77 40.65
CA ALA A 109 8.67 6.57 40.85
C ALA A 109 7.46 5.68 41.21
N GLU A 110 6.44 6.27 41.83
CA GLU A 110 5.11 5.68 41.95
C GLU A 110 4.14 6.29 40.90
N GLY A 111 3.00 5.65 40.68
CA GLY A 111 2.00 6.08 39.70
C GLY A 111 1.55 4.93 38.80
N THR A 112 0.99 5.25 37.63
CA THR A 112 0.49 4.27 36.66
C THR A 112 1.02 4.54 35.27
N ILE A 113 1.47 3.49 34.58
CA ILE A 113 1.72 3.50 33.15
C ILE A 113 0.73 2.58 32.42
N SER A 114 0.49 2.84 31.14
CA SER A 114 -0.40 1.99 30.33
C SER A 114 0.01 1.96 28.86
N LEU A 115 0.08 0.75 28.30
CA LEU A 115 -0.02 0.53 26.86
C LEU A 115 -1.51 0.53 26.50
N ARG A 116 -1.94 1.37 25.56
CA ARG A 116 -3.34 1.52 25.16
C ARG A 116 -3.52 1.51 23.65
N LYS A 117 -4.73 1.16 23.19
CA LYS A 117 -5.14 1.22 21.79
C LYS A 117 -6.63 1.56 21.69
N ASN A 118 -6.96 2.54 20.86
CA ASN A 118 -8.34 2.89 20.55
C ASN A 118 -8.81 2.13 19.31
N ILE A 119 -10.07 1.71 19.33
CA ILE A 119 -10.80 1.14 18.19
C ILE A 119 -12.13 1.90 18.13
N THR A 120 -12.46 2.45 16.96
CA THR A 120 -13.73 3.15 16.73
C THR A 120 -14.75 2.15 16.19
N ALA A 121 -16.02 2.27 16.56
CA ALA A 121 -17.11 1.53 15.93
C ALA A 121 -17.45 2.16 14.57
N ALA A 122 -17.41 1.36 13.51
CA ALA A 122 -17.72 1.79 12.15
C ALA A 122 -19.03 1.11 11.72
N ASN A 123 -20.14 1.85 11.82
CA ASN A 123 -21.50 1.30 11.76
C ASN A 123 -21.93 0.83 10.35
N ASP A 124 -21.06 0.89 9.34
CA ASP A 124 -21.33 0.61 7.92
C ASP A 124 -20.51 -0.54 7.32
N LYS A 125 -19.50 -1.07 8.02
CA LYS A 125 -18.52 -2.04 7.48
C LYS A 125 -18.47 -3.38 8.25
N PRO A 126 -18.88 -4.53 7.66
CA PRO A 126 -19.02 -5.80 8.38
C PRO A 126 -17.80 -6.32 9.14
N SER A 127 -16.57 -6.04 8.68
CA SER A 127 -15.34 -6.50 9.36
C SER A 127 -14.85 -5.53 10.44
N GLU A 128 -15.49 -4.38 10.64
CA GLU A 128 -15.14 -3.43 11.71
C GLU A 128 -16.12 -3.51 12.89
N LEU A 129 -15.72 -2.91 14.02
CA LEU A 129 -16.45 -2.96 15.29
C LEU A 129 -17.87 -2.36 15.15
N HIS A 130 -18.87 -3.03 15.69
CA HIS A 130 -20.28 -2.60 15.67
C HIS A 130 -20.86 -2.53 17.08
N THR A 131 -21.73 -1.54 17.35
CA THR A 131 -22.42 -1.46 18.64
C THR A 131 -23.31 -2.69 18.87
N GLY A 132 -23.40 -3.17 20.11
CA GLY A 132 -24.01 -4.46 20.43
C GLY A 132 -23.11 -5.69 20.19
N ASP A 133 -21.88 -5.53 19.68
CA ASP A 133 -20.94 -6.64 19.49
C ASP A 133 -20.63 -7.38 20.80
N ARG A 134 -20.56 -8.71 20.72
CA ARG A 134 -19.93 -9.55 21.76
C ARG A 134 -18.47 -9.79 21.40
N LEU A 135 -17.58 -9.49 22.34
CA LEU A 135 -16.15 -9.46 22.11
C LEU A 135 -15.39 -10.25 23.17
N VAL A 136 -14.19 -10.70 22.82
CA VAL A 136 -13.20 -11.22 23.75
C VAL A 136 -11.89 -10.47 23.54
N PHE A 137 -11.52 -9.60 24.50
CA PHE A 137 -10.18 -9.03 24.55
C PHE A 137 -9.24 -10.05 25.19
N ARG A 138 -8.24 -10.49 24.45
CA ARG A 138 -7.30 -11.55 24.85
C ARG A 138 -5.87 -11.07 24.73
N ILE A 139 -5.05 -11.49 25.69
CA ILE A 139 -3.60 -11.46 25.58
C ILE A 139 -3.13 -12.91 25.49
N ASP A 140 -2.41 -13.28 24.43
CA ASP A 140 -1.98 -14.66 24.21
C ASP A 140 -0.93 -15.10 25.24
N ARG A 141 -0.09 -14.16 25.69
CA ARG A 141 0.99 -14.37 26.66
C ARG A 141 1.29 -13.10 27.47
N VAL A 142 1.28 -13.22 28.79
CA VAL A 142 1.88 -12.25 29.73
C VAL A 142 2.83 -12.96 30.70
N TYR A 143 3.86 -12.26 31.16
CA TYR A 143 4.63 -12.62 32.35
C TYR A 143 5.27 -11.39 32.98
N MET A 144 5.67 -11.49 34.24
CA MET A 144 6.40 -10.45 34.97
C MET A 144 7.79 -11.00 35.33
N PRO A 145 8.87 -10.23 35.15
CA PRO A 145 10.19 -10.64 35.65
C PRO A 145 10.20 -10.63 37.18
N GLU A 146 11.15 -11.34 37.78
CA GLU A 146 11.35 -11.31 39.23
C GLU A 146 11.77 -9.91 39.69
N CYS A 147 11.03 -9.34 40.64
CA CYS A 147 11.23 -7.97 41.12
C CYS A 147 10.97 -7.88 42.64
N THR A 148 12.02 -7.69 43.41
CA THR A 148 11.92 -7.50 44.87
C THR A 148 11.60 -6.04 45.18
N LEU A 149 10.34 -5.75 45.48
CA LEU A 149 9.89 -4.42 45.88
C LEU A 149 10.25 -4.10 47.34
N PRO A 150 10.56 -2.83 47.68
CA PRO A 150 10.74 -2.39 49.06
C PRO A 150 9.50 -2.64 49.96
N ALA A 151 9.72 -2.75 51.26
CA ALA A 151 8.62 -2.90 52.23
C ALA A 151 7.66 -1.69 52.17
N GLY A 152 6.37 -1.96 51.93
CA GLY A 152 5.34 -0.94 51.72
C GLY A 152 5.17 -0.48 50.26
N CYS A 153 6.05 -0.89 49.34
CA CYS A 153 5.85 -0.74 47.90
C CYS A 153 5.03 -1.92 47.34
N THR A 154 4.17 -1.65 46.35
CA THR A 154 3.37 -2.68 45.65
C THR A 154 3.26 -2.36 44.17
N ALA A 155 3.29 -3.40 43.33
CA ALA A 155 2.95 -3.32 41.91
C ALA A 155 1.65 -4.10 41.65
N GLN A 156 0.74 -3.51 40.88
CA GLN A 156 -0.52 -4.09 40.45
C GLN A 156 -0.61 -4.03 38.92
N TYR A 157 -1.10 -5.11 38.32
CA TYR A 157 -1.16 -5.28 36.87
C TYR A 157 -2.59 -5.60 36.46
N GLN A 158 -3.09 -4.96 35.41
CA GLN A 158 -4.46 -5.19 34.93
C GLN A 158 -4.55 -5.05 33.40
N MET A 159 -5.38 -5.89 32.79
CA MET A 159 -5.99 -5.58 31.50
C MET A 159 -7.24 -4.72 31.76
N ALA A 160 -7.44 -3.70 30.94
CA ALA A 160 -8.54 -2.75 31.08
C ALA A 160 -9.17 -2.47 29.71
N VAL A 161 -10.49 -2.29 29.71
CA VAL A 161 -11.25 -1.78 28.57
C VAL A 161 -12.14 -0.65 29.07
N ASN A 162 -11.95 0.54 28.47
CA ASN A 162 -12.84 1.68 28.68
C ASN A 162 -13.77 1.77 27.47
N LEU A 163 -15.07 1.80 27.71
CA LEU A 163 -16.12 1.89 26.69
C LEU A 163 -16.56 3.35 26.63
N HIS A 164 -16.46 3.99 25.46
CA HIS A 164 -16.86 5.38 25.26
C HIS A 164 -18.28 5.42 24.70
N THR A 165 -19.19 5.82 25.57
CA THR A 165 -20.65 5.89 25.44
C THR A 165 -21.12 7.34 25.53
N SER A 166 -22.41 7.57 25.35
CA SER A 166 -23.06 8.87 25.58
C SER A 166 -23.18 9.25 27.08
N ASP A 167 -22.98 8.30 28.00
CA ASP A 167 -22.97 8.56 29.44
C ASP A 167 -21.67 9.31 29.85
N PRO A 168 -21.74 10.40 30.63
CA PRO A 168 -20.54 11.04 31.19
C PRO A 168 -19.71 10.12 32.10
N VAL A 169 -20.29 9.05 32.66
CA VAL A 169 -19.61 8.02 33.48
C VAL A 169 -19.23 6.84 32.59
N GLN A 170 -18.12 6.98 31.88
CA GLN A 170 -17.68 6.00 30.88
C GLN A 170 -17.46 4.60 31.49
N PRO A 171 -18.20 3.56 31.04
CA PRO A 171 -18.09 2.21 31.60
C PRO A 171 -16.68 1.63 31.44
N ARG A 172 -16.17 1.02 32.53
CA ARG A 172 -14.82 0.47 32.58
C ARG A 172 -14.82 -0.96 33.10
N VAL A 173 -14.37 -1.89 32.25
CA VAL A 173 -14.15 -3.28 32.62
C VAL A 173 -12.66 -3.48 32.89
N THR A 174 -12.29 -4.14 33.99
CA THR A 174 -10.91 -4.52 34.28
C THR A 174 -10.83 -5.97 34.73
N LYS A 175 -9.68 -6.59 34.48
CA LYS A 175 -9.34 -7.93 34.99
C LYS A 175 -7.88 -7.91 35.45
N ALA A 176 -7.67 -8.27 36.70
CA ALA A 176 -6.34 -8.33 37.28
C ALA A 176 -5.47 -9.37 36.55
N LEU A 177 -4.19 -9.05 36.38
CA LEU A 177 -3.17 -9.94 35.84
C LEU A 177 -2.35 -10.49 37.02
N PRO A 178 -2.51 -11.77 37.40
CA PRO A 178 -1.69 -12.38 38.45
C PRO A 178 -0.19 -12.26 38.16
N ILE A 179 0.60 -11.91 39.17
CA ILE A 179 2.06 -11.88 39.06
C ILE A 179 2.55 -13.31 38.86
N SER A 180 3.23 -13.58 37.74
CA SER A 180 3.79 -14.89 37.42
C SER A 180 5.09 -14.76 36.65
N LEU A 181 6.11 -15.51 37.08
CA LEU A 181 7.37 -15.70 36.37
C LEU A 181 7.20 -16.66 35.16
N THR A 182 6.17 -17.53 35.22
CA THR A 182 5.82 -18.45 34.12
C THR A 182 4.79 -17.77 33.21
N PRO A 183 5.00 -17.74 31.87
CA PRO A 183 4.08 -17.09 30.96
C PRO A 183 2.71 -17.77 30.87
N TYR A 184 1.64 -16.97 30.78
CA TYR A 184 0.25 -17.43 30.69
C TYR A 184 -0.57 -16.55 29.76
N GLY A 185 -1.60 -17.11 29.11
CA GLY A 185 -2.59 -16.36 28.34
C GLY A 185 -3.82 -16.00 29.18
N ILE A 186 -4.53 -14.94 28.83
CA ILE A 186 -5.71 -14.46 29.57
C ILE A 186 -6.73 -13.76 28.65
N GLU A 187 -8.01 -13.99 28.92
CA GLU A 187 -9.14 -13.46 28.14
C GLU A 187 -10.11 -12.65 29.03
N MET A 188 -10.78 -11.66 28.46
CA MET A 188 -11.84 -10.84 29.05
C MET A 188 -13.02 -10.79 28.07
N ASP A 189 -14.14 -11.43 28.43
CA ASP A 189 -15.42 -11.27 27.73
C ASP A 189 -15.97 -9.84 27.94
N LEU A 190 -16.60 -9.31 26.89
CA LEU A 190 -17.15 -7.96 26.82
C LEU A 190 -18.45 -7.99 25.99
N ASP A 191 -19.53 -7.43 26.51
CA ASP A 191 -20.70 -7.02 25.72
C ASP A 191 -20.58 -5.51 25.45
N LEU A 192 -20.62 -5.09 24.19
CA LEU A 192 -20.49 -3.67 23.81
C LEU A 192 -21.86 -2.97 23.84
N PRO A 193 -22.05 -1.83 24.56
CA PRO A 193 -23.30 -1.08 24.55
C PRO A 193 -23.74 -0.62 23.15
N GLU A 194 -25.05 -0.42 22.98
CA GLU A 194 -25.66 0.00 21.72
C GLU A 194 -25.23 1.41 21.25
N ASP A 195 -24.68 2.23 22.15
CA ASP A 195 -24.19 3.59 21.91
C ASP A 195 -22.66 3.75 22.02
N ALA A 196 -21.92 2.67 22.25
CA ALA A 196 -20.47 2.73 22.49
C ALA A 196 -19.68 2.93 21.18
N ASN A 197 -19.31 4.17 20.86
CA ASN A 197 -18.71 4.54 19.58
C ASN A 197 -17.19 4.37 19.51
N ILE A 198 -16.50 4.27 20.64
CA ILE A 198 -15.06 3.99 20.74
C ILE A 198 -14.84 3.03 21.90
N ILE A 199 -13.86 2.12 21.79
CA ILE A 199 -13.30 1.38 22.92
C ILE A 199 -11.80 1.65 23.03
N THR A 200 -11.33 1.86 24.25
CA THR A 200 -9.89 1.88 24.58
C THR A 200 -9.52 0.58 25.25
N LEU A 201 -8.86 -0.32 24.51
CA LEU A 201 -8.17 -1.47 25.08
C LEU A 201 -6.88 -1.01 25.77
N GLY A 202 -6.43 -1.73 26.79
CA GLY A 202 -5.13 -1.47 27.39
C GLY A 202 -4.65 -2.52 28.38
N VAL A 203 -3.35 -2.44 28.64
CA VAL A 203 -2.67 -3.10 29.76
C VAL A 203 -2.04 -2.02 30.61
N GLU A 204 -2.25 -2.09 31.92
CA GLU A 204 -1.80 -1.07 32.87
C GLU A 204 -0.98 -1.69 33.99
N MET A 205 0.03 -0.95 34.45
CA MET A 205 0.78 -1.27 35.66
C MET A 205 0.76 -0.06 36.58
N THR A 206 0.29 -0.26 37.81
CA THR A 206 0.27 0.73 38.89
C THR A 206 1.28 0.34 39.96
N VAL A 207 2.23 1.23 40.25
CA VAL A 207 3.14 1.14 41.40
C VAL A 207 2.66 2.10 42.48
N ARG A 208 2.63 1.66 43.74
CA ARG A 208 2.32 2.49 44.91
C ARG A 208 3.43 2.35 45.94
N GLY A 209 3.87 3.47 46.52
CA GLY A 209 5.07 3.56 47.33
C GLY A 209 6.33 3.60 46.46
N ASN A 210 7.38 4.25 46.94
CA ASN A 210 8.63 4.40 46.22
C ASN A 210 9.30 3.02 45.96
N PRO A 211 9.54 2.60 44.70
CA PRO A 211 10.22 1.34 44.39
C PRO A 211 11.74 1.41 44.59
N GLY A 212 12.33 2.61 44.73
CA GLY A 212 13.78 2.81 44.77
C GLY A 212 14.42 2.31 43.47
N ASP A 213 15.49 1.52 43.60
CA ASP A 213 16.20 0.89 42.48
C ASP A 213 15.41 -0.26 41.83
N ALA A 214 14.29 -0.71 42.42
CA ALA A 214 13.48 -1.78 41.84
C ALA A 214 12.77 -1.29 40.58
N VAL A 215 12.75 -2.14 39.55
CA VAL A 215 12.12 -1.87 38.24
C VAL A 215 11.01 -2.89 38.01
N PRO A 216 9.82 -2.73 38.62
CA PRO A 216 8.67 -3.55 38.30
C PRO A 216 8.26 -3.35 36.83
N GLY A 217 7.97 -4.45 36.15
CA GLY A 217 7.57 -4.44 34.75
C GLY A 217 6.72 -5.64 34.37
N ILE A 218 6.28 -5.67 33.12
CA ILE A 218 5.48 -6.73 32.51
C ILE A 218 5.90 -6.91 31.05
N TYR A 219 5.95 -8.17 30.62
CA TYR A 219 6.07 -8.57 29.23
C TYR A 219 4.69 -8.98 28.71
N ILE A 220 4.35 -8.49 27.52
CA ILE A 220 3.05 -8.65 26.84
C ILE A 220 3.34 -9.14 25.42
N ASP A 221 2.74 -10.26 25.03
CA ASP A 221 2.89 -10.88 23.72
C ASP A 221 1.55 -11.49 23.25
N GLY A 222 1.22 -11.30 21.96
CA GLY A 222 -0.11 -11.53 21.40
C GLY A 222 -1.22 -10.69 22.02
N ALA A 223 -1.85 -9.79 21.27
CA ALA A 223 -3.05 -9.05 21.70
C ALA A 223 -4.12 -9.18 20.62
N ARG A 224 -5.33 -9.59 21.03
CA ARG A 224 -6.44 -10.01 20.16
C ARG A 224 -7.75 -9.39 20.62
N LEU A 225 -8.60 -8.98 19.68
CA LEU A 225 -9.99 -8.64 19.98
C LEU A 225 -10.89 -9.45 19.06
N TYR A 226 -11.30 -10.63 19.51
CA TYR A 226 -12.16 -11.51 18.71
C TYR A 226 -13.62 -11.14 18.87
N ARG A 227 -14.37 -11.09 17.76
CA ARG A 227 -15.84 -11.07 17.80
C ARG A 227 -16.41 -12.48 18.05
N LYS A 228 -17.48 -12.56 18.83
CA LYS A 228 -18.32 -13.75 19.02
C LYS A 228 -19.59 -13.67 18.16
N ASP A 229 -20.13 -14.83 17.78
CA ASP A 229 -21.43 -14.90 17.12
C ASP A 229 -22.57 -14.50 18.08
N ALA A 230 -23.77 -14.31 17.55
CA ALA A 230 -24.95 -13.85 18.30
C ALA A 230 -25.37 -14.79 19.46
N ASP A 231 -24.88 -16.04 19.50
CA ASP A 231 -25.07 -16.96 20.63
C ASP A 231 -24.14 -16.65 21.82
N GLY A 232 -23.05 -15.91 21.62
CA GLY A 232 -22.02 -15.62 22.62
C GLY A 232 -21.06 -16.78 22.94
N VAL A 233 -21.18 -17.90 22.21
CA VAL A 233 -20.45 -19.16 22.45
C VAL A 233 -19.35 -19.37 21.42
N THR A 234 -19.65 -19.23 20.13
CA THR A 234 -18.63 -19.36 19.06
C THR A 234 -17.98 -18.02 18.72
N TYR A 235 -16.76 -18.10 18.19
CA TYR A 235 -16.08 -16.96 17.58
C TYR A 235 -16.56 -16.81 16.14
N GLN A 236 -16.92 -15.60 15.73
CA GLN A 236 -17.19 -15.33 14.32
C GLN A 236 -15.93 -15.63 13.50
N THR A 237 -16.09 -16.27 12.33
CA THR A 237 -14.98 -16.57 11.41
C THR A 237 -15.23 -16.07 10.00
N GLU A 238 -14.18 -15.52 9.39
CA GLU A 238 -14.12 -15.13 7.99
C GLU A 238 -13.30 -16.15 7.17
N GLN A 239 -13.64 -16.32 5.89
CA GLN A 239 -12.93 -17.24 4.99
C GLN A 239 -11.76 -16.51 4.29
N VAL A 240 -10.53 -16.99 4.51
CA VAL A 240 -9.31 -16.29 4.10
C VAL A 240 -8.07 -17.21 3.96
N PRO A 241 -7.16 -16.93 3.00
CA PRO A 241 -7.49 -16.24 1.76
C PRO A 241 -8.60 -17.02 1.02
N ILE A 242 -9.51 -16.35 0.32
CA ILE A 242 -10.37 -17.07 -0.62
C ILE A 242 -9.48 -17.49 -1.79
N PRO A 243 -9.38 -18.79 -2.14
CA PRO A 243 -8.56 -19.21 -3.26
C PRO A 243 -9.01 -18.53 -4.55
N LYS A 244 -8.07 -17.84 -5.19
CA LYS A 244 -8.32 -17.01 -6.37
C LYS A 244 -8.38 -17.86 -7.63
N GLU A 245 -9.20 -18.92 -7.63
CA GLU A 245 -9.37 -19.93 -8.69
C GLU A 245 -9.92 -19.38 -10.03
N ASN A 246 -10.04 -18.06 -10.17
CA ASN A 246 -10.98 -17.41 -11.07
C ASN A 246 -10.55 -15.99 -11.54
N ARG A 247 -9.27 -15.61 -11.41
CA ARG A 247 -8.80 -14.26 -11.79
C ARG A 247 -7.48 -14.28 -12.57
N GLY A 248 -7.53 -14.51 -13.89
CA GLY A 248 -6.44 -14.19 -14.83
C GLY A 248 -6.35 -12.70 -15.20
N ILE A 249 -6.83 -11.79 -14.34
CA ILE A 249 -6.55 -10.35 -14.40
C ILE A 249 -6.26 -9.88 -12.99
N LYS A 250 -5.13 -9.20 -12.84
CA LYS A 250 -4.57 -8.69 -11.59
C LYS A 250 -4.92 -7.17 -11.46
N THR A 251 -5.12 -6.66 -10.25
CA THR A 251 -5.69 -5.31 -9.91
C THR A 251 -4.66 -4.36 -9.21
N GLN A 252 -4.96 -3.14 -8.72
CA GLN A 252 -4.15 -2.39 -7.69
C GLN A 252 -4.84 -1.12 -7.13
N GLN A 253 -4.80 -0.89 -5.80
CA GLN A 253 -5.40 0.31 -5.15
C GLN A 253 -4.38 1.37 -4.83
N TYR A 254 -4.66 2.53 -5.41
CA TYR A 254 -4.00 3.77 -5.09
C TYR A 254 -4.74 4.50 -3.95
N LEU A 255 -3.98 5.07 -3.01
CA LEU A 255 -4.46 5.90 -1.91
C LEU A 255 -5.68 5.32 -1.16
N CYS A 256 -5.56 4.09 -0.66
CA CYS A 256 -6.57 3.58 0.26
C CYS A 256 -6.58 4.40 1.55
N ASP A 257 -7.74 4.93 1.88
CA ASP A 257 -8.02 5.47 3.20
C ASP A 257 -8.72 4.39 4.02
N PRO A 258 -8.15 3.92 5.14
CA PRO A 258 -8.77 2.89 5.97
C PRO A 258 -10.12 3.33 6.53
N ARG A 259 -10.34 4.65 6.70
CA ARG A 259 -11.63 5.18 7.18
C ARG A 259 -12.76 4.93 6.18
N ASP A 260 -12.46 4.93 4.88
CA ASP A 260 -13.45 4.83 3.81
C ASP A 260 -13.69 3.39 3.30
N CYS A 261 -12.81 2.44 3.66
CA CYS A 261 -12.81 1.08 3.08
C CYS A 261 -12.78 -0.04 4.16
N ASP A 262 -13.39 -1.18 3.87
CA ASP A 262 -13.45 -2.37 4.76
C ASP A 262 -12.21 -3.27 4.59
N THR A 263 -11.52 -3.64 5.68
CA THR A 263 -10.22 -4.34 5.58
C THR A 263 -10.34 -5.76 5.02
N TYR A 264 -11.42 -6.48 5.33
CA TYR A 264 -11.65 -7.83 4.80
C TYR A 264 -11.92 -7.80 3.28
N ALA A 265 -12.75 -6.86 2.81
CA ALA A 265 -12.98 -6.61 1.40
C ALA A 265 -11.67 -6.25 0.67
N ILE A 266 -10.81 -5.42 1.28
CA ILE A 266 -9.48 -5.11 0.71
C ILE A 266 -8.58 -6.35 0.68
N ALA A 267 -8.60 -7.22 1.69
CA ALA A 267 -7.78 -8.44 1.65
C ALA A 267 -8.29 -9.47 0.61
N ARG A 268 -9.61 -9.51 0.38
CA ARG A 268 -10.32 -10.49 -0.44
C ARG A 268 -10.14 -10.31 -1.95
N ASP A 269 -10.52 -9.15 -2.49
CA ASP A 269 -10.74 -9.00 -3.93
C ASP A 269 -9.46 -8.91 -4.79
N PHE A 270 -8.29 -9.06 -4.17
CA PHE A 270 -7.31 -7.97 -4.17
C PHE A 270 -5.95 -8.48 -3.62
N ASP A 271 -4.81 -7.99 -4.13
CA ASP A 271 -3.46 -8.45 -3.77
C ASP A 271 -2.38 -7.36 -3.44
N ALA A 272 -2.64 -6.03 -3.50
CA ALA A 272 -1.78 -4.93 -2.97
C ALA A 272 -2.26 -3.48 -3.10
N VAL A 273 -2.01 -2.71 -2.03
CA VAL A 273 -2.59 -1.39 -1.79
C VAL A 273 -1.52 -0.39 -1.34
N PHE A 274 -1.59 0.84 -1.84
CA PHE A 274 -0.87 1.99 -1.29
C PHE A 274 -1.72 2.66 -0.20
N LEU A 275 -1.19 2.67 1.02
CA LEU A 275 -1.73 3.38 2.16
C LEU A 275 -1.39 4.86 2.05
N LYS A 276 -2.35 5.71 2.41
CA LYS A 276 -2.37 7.15 2.13
C LYS A 276 -1.52 7.96 3.11
N LEU A 277 -1.46 7.54 4.38
CA LEU A 277 -0.70 8.18 5.46
C LEU A 277 -0.01 7.14 6.35
N GLU A 278 1.01 7.58 7.09
CA GLU A 278 1.68 6.76 8.12
C GLU A 278 0.74 6.30 9.24
N ALA A 279 -0.39 7.01 9.43
CA ALA A 279 -1.47 6.66 10.35
C ALA A 279 -2.11 5.29 10.04
N ASP A 280 -2.08 4.93 8.76
CA ASP A 280 -2.78 3.79 8.21
C ASP A 280 -1.91 2.52 8.31
N PHE A 281 -0.59 2.65 8.51
CA PHE A 281 0.36 1.54 8.47
C PHE A 281 0.06 0.35 9.40
N PRO A 282 -0.53 0.52 10.62
CA PRO A 282 -0.96 -0.63 11.42
C PRO A 282 -2.00 -1.53 10.72
N TRP A 283 -2.70 -1.04 9.69
CA TRP A 283 -3.59 -1.86 8.86
C TRP A 283 -2.85 -2.79 7.89
N ALA A 284 -1.57 -2.54 7.58
CA ALA A 284 -0.77 -3.45 6.75
C ALA A 284 -0.71 -4.87 7.34
N LEU A 285 -0.62 -4.94 8.67
CA LEU A 285 -0.61 -6.18 9.44
C LEU A 285 -1.99 -6.85 9.44
N ARG A 286 -3.08 -6.08 9.51
CA ARG A 286 -4.47 -6.59 9.36
C ARG A 286 -4.74 -7.14 7.96
N LEU A 287 -4.28 -6.43 6.93
CA LEU A 287 -4.36 -6.87 5.54
C LEU A 287 -3.60 -8.20 5.35
N LYS A 288 -2.39 -8.32 5.89
CA LYS A 288 -1.56 -9.53 5.81
C LYS A 288 -2.06 -10.69 6.69
N TYR A 289 -2.73 -10.41 7.81
CA TYR A 289 -3.42 -11.42 8.63
C TYR A 289 -4.54 -12.12 7.84
N TYR A 290 -5.29 -11.36 7.05
CA TYR A 290 -6.32 -11.89 6.17
C TYR A 290 -5.75 -12.51 4.89
N ASN A 291 -4.80 -11.85 4.22
CA ASN A 291 -4.21 -12.33 2.97
C ASN A 291 -2.67 -12.20 3.04
N PRO A 292 -1.93 -13.25 3.44
CA PRO A 292 -0.47 -13.19 3.58
C PRO A 292 0.30 -12.83 2.30
N ASP A 293 -0.29 -13.07 1.12
CA ASP A 293 0.28 -12.71 -0.19
C ASP A 293 -0.02 -11.26 -0.61
N ILE A 294 -0.73 -10.47 0.21
CA ILE A 294 -1.01 -9.05 -0.09
C ILE A 294 0.27 -8.22 0.11
N LYS A 295 0.63 -7.42 -0.90
CA LYS A 295 1.69 -6.41 -0.73
C LYS A 295 1.10 -5.11 -0.17
N VAL A 296 1.83 -4.35 0.64
CA VAL A 296 1.33 -3.09 1.20
C VAL A 296 2.37 -1.99 1.04
N GLY A 297 1.93 -0.81 0.59
CA GLY A 297 2.82 0.26 0.13
C GLY A 297 2.67 1.57 0.91
N HIS A 298 3.78 2.23 1.15
CA HIS A 298 3.89 3.59 1.67
C HIS A 298 3.70 4.60 0.54
N TYR A 299 2.67 5.45 0.58
CA TYR A 299 2.71 6.70 -0.20
C TYR A 299 3.71 7.66 0.46
N ALA A 300 4.75 8.05 -0.27
CA ALA A 300 5.85 8.88 0.22
C ALA A 300 6.10 10.06 -0.72
N LEU A 301 5.90 11.27 -0.23
CA LEU A 301 6.25 12.49 -0.95
C LEU A 301 7.78 12.57 -1.13
N ALA A 302 8.26 12.64 -2.37
CA ALA A 302 9.68 12.61 -2.74
C ALA A 302 10.19 13.93 -3.32
N GLY A 303 9.34 14.65 -4.05
CA GLY A 303 9.64 15.97 -4.58
C GLY A 303 9.22 17.15 -3.69
N GLY A 304 8.85 16.90 -2.44
CA GLY A 304 8.44 17.92 -1.49
C GLY A 304 8.27 17.40 -0.06
N VAL A 305 7.92 18.29 0.85
CA VAL A 305 7.50 18.00 2.24
C VAL A 305 6.20 18.74 2.54
N THR A 306 5.36 18.22 3.43
CA THR A 306 4.03 18.83 3.71
C THR A 306 3.98 19.48 5.10
N ASP A 307 3.47 20.70 5.17
CA ASP A 307 3.19 21.41 6.42
C ASP A 307 1.77 21.09 6.91
N TYR A 308 1.66 20.02 7.68
CA TYR A 308 0.40 19.67 8.36
C TYR A 308 0.27 20.30 9.75
N ARG A 309 1.16 21.21 10.15
CA ARG A 309 1.19 21.74 11.52
C ARG A 309 -0.17 22.22 12.00
N ASN A 310 -0.49 21.98 13.27
CA ASN A 310 -1.77 22.38 13.86
C ASN A 310 -1.82 23.90 14.18
N THR A 311 -2.86 24.35 14.90
CA THR A 311 -2.99 25.77 15.34
C THR A 311 -1.89 26.23 16.30
N ASN A 312 -1.23 25.29 16.98
CA ASN A 312 -0.13 25.53 17.92
C ASN A 312 1.24 25.47 17.22
N MET A 313 1.26 25.28 15.89
CA MET A 313 2.44 25.04 15.06
C MET A 313 3.16 23.71 15.32
N GLU A 314 2.49 22.73 15.95
CA GLU A 314 3.02 21.38 16.16
C GLU A 314 2.74 20.50 14.93
N ASP A 315 3.75 19.83 14.39
CA ASP A 315 3.59 18.86 13.30
C ASP A 315 2.81 17.62 13.79
N PRO A 316 1.80 17.12 13.05
CA PRO A 316 1.10 15.91 13.43
C PRO A 316 1.98 14.68 13.22
N TYR A 317 1.78 13.76 14.15
CA TYR A 317 2.43 12.46 14.32
C TYR A 317 2.43 11.54 13.07
N TYR A 318 1.53 11.76 12.10
CA TYR A 318 1.46 10.96 10.87
C TYR A 318 1.33 11.85 9.64
N GLN A 319 2.16 11.61 8.62
CA GLN A 319 2.20 12.42 7.40
C GLN A 319 2.20 11.55 6.13
N ASN A 320 2.18 12.21 4.96
CA ASN A 320 2.36 11.61 3.63
C ASN A 320 3.82 11.74 3.14
N SER A 321 4.68 12.35 3.95
CA SER A 321 6.06 12.72 3.64
C SER A 321 6.96 12.09 4.70
N PRO A 322 8.05 11.39 4.32
CA PRO A 322 8.94 10.76 5.31
C PRO A 322 9.58 11.76 6.29
N LEU A 323 9.70 13.03 5.87
CA LEU A 323 10.19 14.19 6.62
C LEU A 323 9.06 15.23 6.75
N SER A 324 8.89 15.81 7.95
CA SER A 324 7.91 16.89 8.15
C SER A 324 8.46 18.26 7.78
N PHE A 325 7.58 19.22 7.49
CA PHE A 325 8.02 20.57 7.13
C PHE A 325 8.75 21.28 8.28
N ALA A 326 8.30 21.18 9.54
CA ALA A 326 8.97 21.90 10.64
C ALA A 326 10.39 21.40 10.89
N THR A 327 10.63 20.08 10.83
CA THR A 327 11.97 19.51 11.00
C THR A 327 12.93 19.99 9.90
N VAL A 328 12.45 20.12 8.66
CA VAL A 328 13.26 20.67 7.55
C VAL A 328 13.44 22.18 7.69
N GLU A 329 12.40 22.95 8.02
CA GLU A 329 12.47 24.41 8.21
C GLU A 329 13.46 24.81 9.33
N GLU A 330 13.55 24.02 10.41
CA GLU A 330 14.44 24.26 11.55
C GLU A 330 15.88 23.77 11.31
N ASN A 331 16.06 22.56 10.77
CA ASN A 331 17.36 21.87 10.75
C ASN A 331 18.02 21.83 9.37
N HIS A 332 17.23 21.92 8.30
CA HIS A 332 17.68 21.80 6.90
C HIS A 332 17.02 22.80 5.94
N PRO A 333 16.95 24.11 6.27
CA PRO A 333 16.32 25.11 5.41
C PRO A 333 17.00 25.23 4.05
N GLU A 334 18.27 24.80 3.91
CA GLU A 334 19.00 24.75 2.65
C GLU A 334 18.48 23.69 1.66
N TRP A 335 17.52 22.85 2.06
CA TRP A 335 16.84 21.92 1.15
C TRP A 335 15.59 22.52 0.51
N LEU A 336 15.06 23.65 1.01
CA LEU A 336 13.81 24.24 0.53
C LEU A 336 14.07 25.33 -0.51
N TYR A 337 13.31 25.35 -1.61
CA TYR A 337 13.35 26.48 -2.55
C TYR A 337 12.74 27.74 -1.90
N THR A 338 13.42 28.88 -1.98
CA THR A 338 12.93 30.17 -1.48
C THR A 338 12.20 30.97 -2.57
N TRP A 339 11.27 31.83 -2.16
CA TRP A 339 10.66 32.81 -3.08
C TRP A 339 11.71 33.86 -3.52
N PRO A 340 11.83 34.17 -4.82
CA PRO A 340 12.66 35.29 -5.27
C PRO A 340 12.13 36.64 -4.76
N ASP A 341 13.02 37.58 -4.47
CA ASP A 341 12.70 38.89 -3.87
C ASP A 341 11.56 39.61 -4.62
N GLY A 342 10.53 40.00 -3.86
CA GLY A 342 9.37 40.73 -4.38
C GLY A 342 8.33 39.88 -5.11
N LEU A 343 8.53 38.57 -5.26
CA LEU A 343 7.49 37.65 -5.72
C LEU A 343 6.66 37.09 -4.56
N ALA A 344 5.35 37.08 -4.75
CA ALA A 344 4.39 36.41 -3.89
C ALA A 344 3.48 35.52 -4.75
N PRO A 345 2.93 34.41 -4.22
CA PRO A 345 1.94 33.60 -4.93
C PRO A 345 0.74 34.44 -5.35
N SER A 346 0.30 34.28 -6.61
CA SER A 346 -0.87 34.98 -7.16
C SER A 346 -2.20 34.56 -6.51
N SER A 347 -2.22 33.43 -5.80
CA SER A 347 -3.30 32.99 -4.93
C SER A 347 -2.74 32.16 -3.78
N ASP A 348 -2.94 32.60 -2.53
CA ASP A 348 -2.57 31.85 -1.33
C ASP A 348 -3.79 31.55 -0.45
N ASN A 349 -4.31 30.34 -0.58
CA ASN A 349 -5.44 29.82 0.18
C ASN A 349 -5.01 29.07 1.45
N ARG A 350 -3.74 29.15 1.88
CA ARG A 350 -3.28 28.57 3.15
C ARG A 350 -3.95 29.26 4.35
N PRO A 351 -4.00 28.62 5.54
CA PRO A 351 -4.33 29.31 6.78
C PRO A 351 -3.39 30.51 7.02
N ASP A 352 -3.88 31.62 7.57
CA ASP A 352 -3.10 32.87 7.67
C ASP A 352 -1.74 32.72 8.37
N ARG A 353 -1.64 31.81 9.36
CA ARG A 353 -0.39 31.46 10.07
C ARG A 353 0.73 30.92 9.16
N LEU A 354 0.42 30.47 7.94
CA LEU A 354 1.39 29.92 6.97
C LEU A 354 1.71 30.87 5.82
N LYS A 355 0.93 31.95 5.62
CA LYS A 355 1.04 32.82 4.43
C LYS A 355 2.39 33.55 4.32
N ASN A 356 3.06 33.77 5.45
CA ASN A 356 4.35 34.47 5.54
C ASN A 356 5.57 33.55 5.32
N SER A 357 5.39 32.30 4.88
CA SER A 357 6.51 31.37 4.66
C SER A 357 7.44 31.84 3.53
N LEU A 358 8.75 31.76 3.77
CA LEU A 358 9.82 32.15 2.84
C LEU A 358 9.99 31.17 1.65
N TYR A 359 9.33 30.02 1.70
CA TYR A 359 9.60 28.88 0.82
C TYR A 359 8.50 28.65 -0.21
N VAL A 360 8.88 28.21 -1.42
CA VAL A 360 7.97 27.98 -2.54
C VAL A 360 7.16 26.71 -2.30
N PHE A 361 5.85 26.87 -2.36
CA PHE A 361 4.87 25.81 -2.20
C PHE A 361 4.12 25.52 -3.49
N ASN A 362 3.51 24.34 -3.57
CA ASN A 362 2.71 23.92 -4.71
C ASN A 362 1.33 24.60 -4.66
N PRO A 363 0.97 25.49 -5.61
CA PRO A 363 -0.31 26.19 -5.57
C PRO A 363 -1.53 25.27 -5.76
N SER A 364 -1.33 24.05 -6.29
CA SER A 364 -2.39 23.03 -6.41
C SER A 364 -2.55 22.19 -5.12
N TYR A 365 -1.49 22.09 -4.32
CA TYR A 365 -1.44 21.34 -3.06
C TYR A 365 -0.83 22.26 -2.00
N ASN A 366 -1.61 23.23 -1.53
CA ASN A 366 -1.09 24.42 -0.83
C ASN A 366 -0.37 24.19 0.52
N LEU A 367 -0.26 22.95 1.00
CA LEU A 367 0.57 22.59 2.16
C LEU A 367 1.90 21.92 1.77
N GLU A 368 2.11 21.56 0.50
CA GLU A 368 3.33 20.95 -0.05
C GLU A 368 4.36 22.03 -0.41
N TYR A 369 5.58 21.90 0.11
CA TYR A 369 6.73 22.75 -0.21
C TYR A 369 7.78 21.97 -1.00
N TYR A 370 8.38 22.63 -1.99
CA TYR A 370 9.36 21.99 -2.87
C TYR A 370 10.74 21.90 -2.23
N VAL A 371 11.36 20.73 -2.35
CA VAL A 371 12.73 20.45 -1.89
C VAL A 371 13.72 20.22 -3.04
N ASP A 372 14.99 20.60 -2.88
CA ASP A 372 16.07 20.17 -3.77
C ASP A 372 16.29 18.65 -3.61
N MET A 373 15.71 17.89 -4.54
CA MET A 373 15.83 16.43 -4.52
C MET A 373 17.16 15.92 -5.11
N ALA A 374 18.01 16.79 -5.66
CA ALA A 374 19.39 16.45 -6.00
C ALA A 374 20.35 16.52 -4.79
N ASN A 375 19.94 17.13 -3.67
CA ASN A 375 20.75 17.25 -2.47
C ASN A 375 21.09 15.86 -1.88
N PRO A 376 22.39 15.47 -1.77
CA PRO A 376 22.75 14.13 -1.30
C PRO A 376 22.39 13.84 0.17
N ALA A 377 22.27 14.87 1.02
CA ALA A 377 21.86 14.69 2.41
C ALA A 377 20.37 14.37 2.51
N PHE A 378 19.53 15.13 1.79
CA PHE A 378 18.10 14.83 1.63
C PHE A 378 17.89 13.42 1.05
N GLN A 379 18.57 13.09 -0.06
CA GLN A 379 18.48 11.76 -0.69
C GLN A 379 18.84 10.61 0.28
N SER A 380 19.86 10.82 1.12
CA SER A 380 20.30 9.81 2.10
C SER A 380 19.29 9.64 3.23
N LEU A 381 18.77 10.75 3.77
CA LEU A 381 17.82 10.75 4.90
C LEU A 381 16.41 10.31 4.49
N TRP A 382 15.90 10.78 3.35
CA TRP A 382 14.63 10.32 2.79
C TRP A 382 14.65 8.80 2.57
N LYS A 383 15.73 8.30 1.97
CA LYS A 383 15.95 6.87 1.74
C LYS A 383 15.99 6.07 3.05
N SER A 384 16.75 6.52 4.05
CA SER A 384 16.88 5.77 5.31
C SER A 384 15.56 5.71 6.07
N LEU A 385 14.81 6.81 6.12
CA LEU A 385 13.48 6.89 6.73
C LEU A 385 12.46 6.02 5.99
N VAL A 386 12.45 5.99 4.66
CA VAL A 386 11.58 5.11 3.88
C VAL A 386 11.91 3.64 4.09
N ILE A 387 13.20 3.26 4.05
CA ILE A 387 13.62 1.87 4.26
C ILE A 387 13.30 1.40 5.68
N ASP A 388 13.49 2.27 6.69
CA ASP A 388 13.13 2.00 8.07
C ASP A 388 11.61 1.85 8.22
N LYS A 389 10.80 2.84 7.81
CA LYS A 389 9.34 2.80 7.88
C LYS A 389 8.77 1.57 7.17
N VAL A 390 9.23 1.24 5.98
CA VAL A 390 8.76 0.06 5.24
C VAL A 390 9.06 -1.24 6.00
N LYS A 391 10.28 -1.43 6.52
CA LYS A 391 10.64 -2.63 7.29
C LYS A 391 9.90 -2.72 8.62
N ARG A 392 9.87 -1.61 9.36
CA ARG A 392 9.28 -1.48 10.70
C ARG A 392 7.81 -1.86 10.72
N TYR A 393 7.05 -1.45 9.72
CA TYR A 393 5.61 -1.74 9.59
C TYR A 393 5.30 -2.96 8.68
N ARG A 394 6.31 -3.77 8.31
CA ARG A 394 6.23 -4.89 7.33
C ARG A 394 5.46 -4.52 6.05
N LEU A 395 5.68 -3.31 5.54
CA LEU A 395 5.31 -2.93 4.18
C LEU A 395 6.27 -3.61 3.19
N ASP A 396 5.95 -3.55 1.91
CA ASP A 396 6.78 -4.08 0.82
C ASP A 396 7.19 -3.01 -0.20
N MET A 397 6.39 -1.95 -0.30
CA MET A 397 6.38 -1.03 -1.42
C MET A 397 6.53 0.41 -0.94
N VAL A 398 7.13 1.27 -1.76
CA VAL A 398 7.04 2.72 -1.67
C VAL A 398 6.48 3.27 -2.97
N PHE A 399 5.69 4.33 -2.88
CA PHE A 399 5.22 5.15 -3.99
C PHE A 399 5.74 6.57 -3.81
N ALA A 400 6.72 6.95 -4.63
CA ALA A 400 7.35 8.27 -4.63
C ALA A 400 6.52 9.27 -5.46
N ASP A 401 5.93 10.28 -4.82
CA ASP A 401 5.16 11.34 -5.50
C ASP A 401 5.87 12.72 -5.49
N ALA A 402 5.33 13.68 -6.23
CA ALA A 402 5.86 15.02 -6.53
C ALA A 402 7.23 15.06 -7.26
N ALA A 403 7.75 13.91 -7.67
CA ALA A 403 9.06 13.74 -8.29
C ALA A 403 9.15 14.16 -9.79
N GLN A 404 8.21 14.96 -10.30
CA GLN A 404 8.20 15.47 -11.68
C GLN A 404 9.08 16.73 -11.87
N VAL A 405 9.46 17.02 -13.11
CA VAL A 405 10.02 18.32 -13.54
C VAL A 405 9.04 19.46 -13.21
N VAL A 406 9.57 20.60 -12.77
CA VAL A 406 8.78 21.83 -12.54
C VAL A 406 9.33 22.94 -13.43
N THR A 407 8.47 23.47 -14.31
CA THR A 407 8.79 24.61 -15.17
C THR A 407 8.45 25.92 -14.44
N PRO A 408 9.34 26.93 -14.44
CA PRO A 408 9.06 28.23 -13.83
C PRO A 408 7.78 28.87 -14.37
N SER A 409 6.96 29.39 -13.46
CA SER A 409 5.73 30.13 -13.75
C SER A 409 5.51 31.25 -12.74
N ALA A 410 4.59 32.18 -13.03
CA ALA A 410 4.26 33.28 -12.12
C ALA A 410 3.71 32.82 -10.75
N SER A 411 3.12 31.61 -10.70
CA SER A 411 2.63 30.98 -9.46
C SER A 411 3.63 30.02 -8.82
N THR A 412 4.73 29.69 -9.49
CA THR A 412 5.73 28.72 -9.03
C THR A 412 7.10 29.08 -9.65
N PRO A 413 7.82 30.05 -9.06
CA PRO A 413 9.03 30.65 -9.66
C PRO A 413 10.31 29.83 -9.40
N LEU A 414 10.22 28.50 -9.51
CA LEU A 414 11.35 27.58 -9.36
C LEU A 414 11.53 26.73 -10.62
N GLN A 415 12.74 26.25 -10.86
CA GLN A 415 13.01 25.24 -11.89
C GLN A 415 13.54 23.96 -11.22
N ARG A 416 12.73 22.89 -11.26
CA ARG A 416 13.20 21.53 -10.96
C ARG A 416 13.66 20.90 -12.26
N THR A 417 14.96 20.63 -12.37
CA THR A 417 15.54 20.23 -13.67
C THR A 417 15.36 18.74 -13.94
N ALA A 418 15.48 18.35 -15.20
CA ALA A 418 15.43 16.94 -15.56
C ALA A 418 16.65 16.12 -15.07
N ALA A 419 17.79 16.76 -14.83
CA ALA A 419 18.94 16.09 -14.22
C ALA A 419 18.76 15.87 -12.70
N GLU A 420 17.99 16.73 -12.02
CA GLU A 420 17.71 16.69 -10.58
C GLU A 420 16.88 15.45 -10.19
N VAL A 421 15.79 15.21 -10.92
CA VAL A 421 14.94 14.01 -10.77
C VAL A 421 15.75 12.74 -11.05
N GLN A 422 16.59 12.73 -12.09
CA GLN A 422 17.46 11.58 -12.37
C GLN A 422 18.49 11.35 -11.26
N SER A 423 19.05 12.42 -10.68
CA SER A 423 19.99 12.35 -9.55
C SER A 423 19.37 11.62 -8.35
N PHE A 424 18.16 12.01 -7.95
CA PHE A 424 17.39 11.38 -6.88
C PHE A 424 17.19 9.88 -7.13
N LEU A 425 16.65 9.51 -8.29
CA LEU A 425 16.36 8.12 -8.64
C LEU A 425 17.63 7.26 -8.67
N HIS A 426 18.74 7.80 -9.17
CA HIS A 426 20.02 7.10 -9.20
C HIS A 426 20.67 6.95 -7.82
N ALA A 427 20.37 7.82 -6.85
CA ALA A 427 20.86 7.74 -5.47
C ALA A 427 19.98 6.88 -4.54
N VAL A 428 18.69 6.75 -4.86
CA VAL A 428 17.68 6.12 -3.99
C VAL A 428 17.29 4.71 -4.48
N CYS A 429 16.87 4.54 -5.74
CA CYS A 429 16.33 3.26 -6.22
C CYS A 429 17.24 2.04 -5.99
N PRO A 430 18.58 2.10 -6.19
CA PRO A 430 19.43 0.92 -6.02
C PRO A 430 19.45 0.37 -4.59
N ASP A 431 19.46 1.25 -3.59
CA ASP A 431 19.50 0.85 -2.18
C ASP A 431 18.12 0.44 -1.64
N VAL A 432 17.04 1.05 -2.14
CA VAL A 432 15.67 0.61 -1.78
C VAL A 432 15.42 -0.80 -2.35
N ARG A 433 15.76 -1.05 -3.62
CA ARG A 433 15.71 -2.41 -4.20
C ARG A 433 16.61 -3.41 -3.47
N LYS A 434 17.81 -2.99 -3.03
CA LYS A 434 18.73 -3.80 -2.21
C LYS A 434 18.20 -4.09 -0.80
N ALA A 435 17.29 -3.27 -0.29
CA ALA A 435 16.57 -3.52 0.95
C ALA A 435 15.37 -4.48 0.78
N GLU A 436 15.20 -5.05 -0.43
CA GLU A 436 14.08 -5.89 -0.89
C GLU A 436 12.74 -5.14 -0.93
N ILE A 437 12.82 -3.81 -1.10
CA ILE A 437 11.67 -2.90 -1.17
C ILE A 437 11.42 -2.49 -2.62
N GLU A 438 10.15 -2.37 -2.94
CA GLU A 438 9.59 -2.21 -4.26
C GLU A 438 9.29 -0.72 -4.54
N PHE A 439 9.73 -0.10 -5.65
CA PHE A 439 9.79 1.37 -5.78
C PHE A 439 8.93 1.91 -6.93
N VAL A 440 7.68 2.29 -6.65
CA VAL A 440 6.86 3.09 -7.58
C VAL A 440 7.27 4.56 -7.53
N MET A 441 7.10 5.24 -8.65
CA MET A 441 7.05 6.69 -8.77
C MET A 441 5.79 7.08 -9.54
N ASN A 442 5.16 8.19 -9.13
CA ASN A 442 4.06 8.77 -9.90
C ASN A 442 4.56 9.21 -11.29
N CYS A 443 3.96 8.65 -12.34
CA CYS A 443 4.22 9.07 -13.71
C CYS A 443 3.07 9.97 -14.15
N CYS A 444 3.20 11.27 -13.90
CA CYS A 444 2.16 12.24 -14.21
C CYS A 444 1.75 12.18 -15.69
N ILE A 445 0.43 12.20 -15.88
CA ILE A 445 -0.32 11.84 -17.10
C ILE A 445 0.10 12.60 -18.38
N GLY A 446 0.89 13.68 -18.30
CA GLY A 446 1.28 14.46 -19.48
C GLY A 446 2.57 14.07 -20.20
N ASN A 447 3.54 13.40 -19.55
CA ASN A 447 4.94 13.75 -19.84
C ASN A 447 5.83 12.72 -20.59
N LEU A 448 5.34 11.57 -21.08
CA LEU A 448 6.15 10.67 -21.94
C LEU A 448 6.48 11.27 -23.33
N LEU A 449 5.92 12.44 -23.66
CA LEU A 449 6.26 13.25 -24.84
C LEU A 449 7.46 14.19 -24.58
N ASP A 450 7.82 14.42 -23.31
CA ASP A 450 8.98 15.20 -22.90
C ASP A 450 10.23 14.31 -22.83
N GLY A 451 11.36 14.83 -23.34
CA GLY A 451 12.65 14.18 -23.22
C GLY A 451 13.05 13.88 -21.77
N ALA A 452 12.56 14.69 -20.81
CA ALA A 452 12.77 14.48 -19.39
C ALA A 452 12.22 13.12 -18.90
N ALA A 453 10.97 12.76 -19.19
CA ALA A 453 10.41 11.51 -18.68
C ALA A 453 11.14 10.27 -19.21
N SER A 454 11.68 10.35 -20.43
CA SER A 454 12.50 9.28 -21.01
C SER A 454 13.76 9.00 -20.17
N CYS A 455 14.36 10.00 -19.52
CA CYS A 455 15.56 9.79 -18.72
C CYS A 455 15.29 9.27 -17.29
N TYR A 456 14.03 9.04 -16.89
CA TYR A 456 13.67 8.34 -15.65
C TYR A 456 13.12 6.94 -15.90
N PHE A 457 12.15 6.83 -16.82
CA PHE A 457 11.30 5.64 -16.90
C PHE A 457 11.78 4.61 -17.94
N ASP A 458 12.68 4.97 -18.86
CA ASP A 458 13.31 4.01 -19.77
C ASP A 458 14.62 3.45 -19.14
N PRO A 459 14.67 2.17 -18.72
CA PRO A 459 15.88 1.53 -18.20
C PRO A 459 16.98 1.38 -19.26
N THR A 460 16.65 1.54 -20.54
CA THR A 460 17.59 1.48 -21.66
C THR A 460 18.16 2.85 -22.04
N TRP A 461 17.62 3.96 -21.52
CA TRP A 461 18.06 5.33 -21.84
C TRP A 461 19.56 5.53 -21.64
N LYS A 462 20.19 6.29 -22.55
CA LYS A 462 21.62 6.60 -22.51
C LYS A 462 21.84 8.09 -22.72
N SER A 463 22.76 8.68 -21.95
CA SER A 463 23.16 10.06 -22.14
C SER A 463 23.87 10.21 -23.49
N SER A 464 23.35 11.11 -24.33
CA SER A 464 23.87 11.40 -25.66
C SER A 464 24.34 12.85 -25.72
N PRO A 465 25.49 13.17 -26.34
CA PRO A 465 25.93 14.55 -26.55
C PRO A 465 25.07 15.32 -27.57
N ILE A 466 24.09 14.66 -28.21
CA ILE A 466 23.13 15.26 -29.14
C ILE A 466 21.78 15.56 -28.44
N ALA A 467 21.49 14.89 -27.32
CA ALA A 467 20.52 15.41 -26.36
C ALA A 467 21.15 16.64 -25.65
N PRO A 468 20.36 17.63 -25.20
CA PRO A 468 20.90 18.88 -24.68
C PRO A 468 21.88 18.61 -23.52
N PRO A 469 23.16 19.04 -23.62
CA PRO A 469 24.23 18.65 -22.70
C PRO A 469 24.16 19.44 -21.39
N VAL A 470 23.11 19.19 -20.61
CA VAL A 470 23.01 19.64 -19.22
C VAL A 470 23.92 18.76 -18.37
N ALA A 471 24.79 19.37 -17.57
CA ALA A 471 25.64 18.64 -16.64
C ALA A 471 24.78 17.89 -15.61
N GLY A 472 25.03 16.58 -15.44
CA GLY A 472 24.37 15.76 -14.43
C GLY A 472 23.78 14.45 -14.97
N TYR A 473 23.38 14.38 -16.24
CA TYR A 473 22.75 13.18 -16.81
C TYR A 473 23.66 11.94 -16.79
N ARG A 474 23.06 10.78 -16.51
CA ARG A 474 23.70 9.47 -16.37
C ARG A 474 22.93 8.39 -17.13
N ASN A 475 23.60 7.30 -17.48
CA ASN A 475 22.96 6.16 -18.15
C ASN A 475 21.98 5.43 -17.22
N ASN A 476 20.81 5.09 -17.74
CA ASN A 476 19.85 4.26 -17.03
C ASN A 476 20.19 2.77 -17.15
N THR A 477 19.66 2.01 -16.19
CA THR A 477 19.67 0.56 -16.01
C THR A 477 18.39 0.15 -15.27
N THR A 478 18.13 -1.14 -15.11
CA THR A 478 17.00 -1.64 -14.29
C THR A 478 17.17 -1.43 -12.78
N LEU A 479 18.33 -0.96 -12.29
CA LEU A 479 18.58 -0.74 -10.86
C LEU A 479 18.32 0.72 -10.41
N ASN A 480 18.50 1.68 -11.32
CA ASN A 480 18.40 3.13 -11.05
C ASN A 480 17.21 3.81 -11.73
N THR A 481 16.23 3.04 -12.20
CA THR A 481 14.94 3.51 -12.73
C THR A 481 13.78 2.94 -11.89
N PRO A 482 12.69 3.68 -11.68
CA PRO A 482 11.57 3.28 -10.83
C PRO A 482 10.46 2.50 -11.57
N GLU A 483 9.53 1.94 -10.82
CA GLU A 483 8.22 1.47 -11.31
C GLU A 483 7.30 2.67 -11.63
N SER A 484 6.84 2.84 -12.87
CA SER A 484 5.81 3.84 -13.24
C SER A 484 4.38 3.32 -13.01
N PHE A 485 3.54 4.14 -12.36
CA PHE A 485 2.15 3.76 -12.04
C PHE A 485 1.20 3.70 -13.25
N PHE A 486 1.38 4.57 -14.26
CA PHE A 486 0.59 4.60 -15.49
C PHE A 486 1.44 4.17 -16.69
N GLN A 487 1.06 3.08 -17.38
CA GLN A 487 1.80 2.57 -18.54
C GLN A 487 1.07 2.71 -19.88
N GLU A 488 -0.25 2.86 -19.89
CA GLU A 488 -1.07 2.85 -21.12
C GLU A 488 -0.68 3.96 -22.12
N TRP A 489 -0.17 5.08 -21.62
CA TRP A 489 0.38 6.19 -22.40
C TRP A 489 1.60 5.83 -23.26
N SER A 490 2.34 4.77 -22.93
CA SER A 490 3.53 4.35 -23.70
C SER A 490 3.21 3.69 -25.05
N PHE A 491 1.92 3.53 -25.39
CA PHE A 491 1.45 2.98 -26.65
C PHE A 491 0.87 4.02 -27.62
N PHE A 492 0.44 5.18 -27.13
CA PHE A 492 -0.34 6.16 -27.90
C PHE A 492 0.19 7.58 -27.69
N LYS A 493 0.58 8.23 -28.79
CA LYS A 493 0.96 9.66 -28.84
C LYS A 493 -0.02 10.35 -29.79
N HIS A 494 -0.33 11.62 -29.58
CA HIS A 494 -0.97 12.47 -30.59
C HIS A 494 -0.26 13.83 -30.68
N TRP A 495 -0.22 14.44 -31.85
CA TRP A 495 0.23 15.83 -32.03
C TRP A 495 -0.39 16.48 -33.30
N PRO A 496 -0.51 17.81 -33.36
CA PRO A 496 -1.16 18.53 -34.46
C PRO A 496 -0.29 18.63 -35.73
N GLU A 497 -0.18 17.54 -36.49
CA GLU A 497 0.51 17.54 -37.78
C GLU A 497 -0.26 18.41 -38.79
N ASN A 498 0.35 19.53 -39.19
CA ASN A 498 -0.26 20.56 -40.04
C ASN A 498 -1.56 21.16 -39.49
N GLY A 499 -1.67 21.29 -38.15
CA GLY A 499 -2.83 21.88 -37.49
C GLY A 499 -4.02 20.93 -37.34
N VAL A 500 -3.81 19.63 -37.55
CA VAL A 500 -4.81 18.58 -37.32
C VAL A 500 -4.23 17.58 -36.33
N ASP A 501 -4.84 17.43 -35.16
CA ASP A 501 -4.40 16.47 -34.14
C ASP A 501 -4.47 15.03 -34.67
N LYS A 502 -3.33 14.50 -35.07
CA LYS A 502 -3.18 13.12 -35.54
C LYS A 502 -2.67 12.25 -34.41
N ASN A 503 -3.10 11.00 -34.41
CA ASN A 503 -2.48 9.97 -33.60
C ASN A 503 -1.16 9.55 -34.26
N HIS A 504 -0.06 9.57 -33.51
CA HIS A 504 1.28 9.22 -33.98
C HIS A 504 1.77 7.93 -33.33
N TYR A 505 2.04 6.95 -34.18
CA TYR A 505 2.34 5.58 -33.78
C TYR A 505 3.75 5.22 -34.23
N GLU A 506 4.70 5.43 -33.33
CA GLU A 506 6.06 4.97 -33.52
C GLU A 506 6.07 3.44 -33.31
N LEU A 507 5.85 2.67 -34.38
CA LEU A 507 5.78 1.19 -34.33
C LEU A 507 7.00 0.61 -33.58
N LYS A 508 8.21 1.13 -33.82
CA LYS A 508 9.41 0.72 -33.09
C LYS A 508 9.28 0.94 -31.58
N HIS A 509 8.67 2.02 -31.12
CA HIS A 509 8.39 2.29 -29.71
C HIS A 509 7.28 1.37 -29.18
N TRP A 510 6.19 1.15 -29.90
CA TRP A 510 5.14 0.20 -29.49
C TRP A 510 5.71 -1.23 -29.30
N LEU A 511 6.56 -1.68 -30.23
CA LEU A 511 7.29 -2.95 -30.14
C LEU A 511 8.29 -2.95 -29.00
N MET A 512 9.11 -1.90 -28.87
CA MET A 512 10.05 -1.75 -27.75
C MET A 512 9.33 -1.69 -26.41
N THR A 513 8.11 -1.15 -26.33
CA THR A 513 7.29 -1.15 -25.11
C THR A 513 6.85 -2.57 -24.79
N LEU A 514 6.36 -3.34 -25.77
CA LEU A 514 5.98 -4.75 -25.59
C LEU A 514 7.16 -5.68 -25.26
N ASP A 515 8.33 -5.44 -25.84
CA ASP A 515 9.55 -6.18 -25.53
C ASP A 515 10.15 -5.71 -24.20
N ASN A 516 10.00 -4.42 -23.86
CA ASN A 516 10.16 -3.93 -22.50
C ASN A 516 9.02 -4.37 -21.57
N MET A 517 7.99 -5.10 -22.02
CA MET A 517 7.09 -5.82 -21.10
C MET A 517 7.69 -7.17 -20.63
N ASP A 518 8.77 -7.63 -21.26
CA ASP A 518 9.71 -8.58 -20.64
C ASP A 518 10.73 -7.87 -19.72
N ALA A 519 10.98 -6.56 -19.90
CA ALA A 519 11.64 -5.73 -18.87
C ALA A 519 10.70 -5.47 -17.67
N LEU A 520 9.39 -5.28 -17.89
CA LEU A 520 8.38 -5.41 -16.84
C LEU A 520 8.53 -6.74 -16.11
N THR A 521 8.86 -7.85 -16.77
CA THR A 521 9.01 -9.15 -16.07
C THR A 521 10.22 -9.21 -15.11
N TYR A 522 11.14 -8.23 -15.16
CA TYR A 522 12.18 -8.03 -14.13
C TYR A 522 11.77 -7.02 -13.05
N TRP A 523 11.16 -5.92 -13.47
CA TRP A 523 10.62 -4.78 -12.72
C TRP A 523 9.40 -5.17 -11.87
N SER A 524 8.60 -6.12 -12.33
CA SER A 524 7.44 -6.72 -11.68
C SER A 524 7.82 -7.87 -10.75
N LYS A 525 9.12 -8.10 -10.47
CA LYS A 525 9.50 -8.77 -9.21
C LYS A 525 9.20 -7.89 -7.99
N SER A 526 8.81 -6.65 -8.26
CA SER A 526 8.36 -5.64 -7.34
C SER A 526 6.84 -5.41 -7.58
N ILE A 527 6.01 -5.59 -6.54
CA ILE A 527 4.59 -5.13 -6.40
C ILE A 527 3.50 -6.13 -6.84
N SER A 528 2.40 -6.15 -6.08
CA SER A 528 1.18 -6.98 -6.25
C SER A 528 -0.10 -6.10 -6.33
N TRP A 529 -1.32 -6.58 -6.07
CA TRP A 529 -2.53 -6.12 -6.82
C TRP A 529 -3.98 -5.85 -6.22
N SER A 530 -4.38 -4.81 -5.46
CA SER A 530 -5.74 -4.71 -4.82
C SER A 530 -6.69 -3.49 -5.03
N CYS A 531 -7.52 -3.32 -6.10
CA CYS A 531 -8.68 -2.37 -6.12
C CYS A 531 -9.85 -2.85 -7.01
N PRO A 532 -11.09 -2.29 -6.93
CA PRO A 532 -12.24 -2.73 -7.73
C PRO A 532 -12.01 -2.59 -9.24
N LYS A 533 -12.50 -3.57 -9.99
CA LYS A 533 -12.16 -3.80 -11.41
C LYS A 533 -12.85 -2.82 -12.36
N THR A 534 -12.34 -1.59 -12.44
CA THR A 534 -12.98 -0.45 -13.10
C THR A 534 -11.99 0.24 -14.04
N MET A 535 -11.68 -0.31 -15.22
CA MET A 535 -10.54 0.14 -16.05
C MET A 535 -10.58 1.65 -16.40
N TYR A 536 -9.73 2.45 -15.74
CA TYR A 536 -9.59 3.90 -16.00
C TYR A 536 -8.66 4.16 -17.19
N ALA A 537 -9.03 3.63 -18.36
CA ALA A 537 -8.27 3.84 -19.59
C ALA A 537 -8.33 5.31 -20.03
N SER A 538 -7.26 6.05 -19.75
CA SER A 538 -7.12 7.44 -20.21
C SER A 538 -6.59 7.41 -21.65
N VAL A 539 -7.51 7.25 -22.61
CA VAL A 539 -7.18 7.16 -24.04
C VAL A 539 -6.97 8.57 -24.61
N HIS A 540 -5.71 9.01 -24.66
CA HIS A 540 -5.32 10.30 -25.24
C HIS A 540 -4.93 10.15 -26.70
N GLY A 541 -5.95 9.92 -27.52
CA GLY A 541 -5.90 10.00 -28.97
C GLY A 541 -7.23 10.55 -29.51
N VAL A 542 -7.21 11.08 -30.73
CA VAL A 542 -8.42 11.49 -31.43
C VAL A 542 -9.13 10.25 -31.94
N ASP A 543 -10.33 9.97 -31.43
CA ASP A 543 -11.17 8.88 -31.91
C ASP A 543 -11.64 9.19 -33.35
N ARG A 544 -11.37 8.28 -34.28
CA ARG A 544 -11.31 8.55 -35.73
C ARG A 544 -11.96 7.41 -36.53
N PRO A 545 -12.85 7.70 -37.50
CA PRO A 545 -13.46 6.67 -38.35
C PRO A 545 -12.49 5.86 -39.21
N GLU A 546 -11.26 6.35 -39.42
CA GLU A 546 -10.18 5.62 -40.09
C GLU A 546 -9.31 4.75 -39.15
N ASP A 547 -9.49 4.85 -37.83
CA ASP A 547 -8.75 4.04 -36.85
C ASP A 547 -9.49 2.71 -36.62
N PRO A 548 -8.87 1.52 -36.83
CA PRO A 548 -9.61 0.25 -36.72
C PRO A 548 -9.97 -0.18 -35.29
N ALA A 549 -9.65 0.67 -34.30
CA ALA A 549 -10.09 0.59 -32.92
C ALA A 549 -11.17 1.64 -32.59
N GLU A 550 -11.78 2.27 -33.61
CA GLU A 550 -12.80 3.33 -33.50
C GLU A 550 -13.82 3.06 -32.39
N GLY A 551 -14.10 4.11 -31.63
CA GLY A 551 -15.03 4.08 -30.52
C GLY A 551 -14.35 3.56 -29.25
N ARG A 552 -14.62 4.24 -28.14
CA ARG A 552 -14.40 3.82 -26.75
C ARG A 552 -14.14 2.31 -26.53
N ASN A 553 -15.05 1.45 -26.99
CA ASN A 553 -14.98 0.01 -26.76
C ASN A 553 -13.85 -0.69 -27.53
N GLY A 554 -13.51 -0.23 -28.75
CA GLY A 554 -12.42 -0.78 -29.56
C GLY A 554 -11.06 -0.50 -28.92
N TRP A 555 -10.80 0.77 -28.58
CA TRP A 555 -9.59 1.18 -27.85
C TRP A 555 -9.44 0.46 -26.51
N MET A 556 -10.52 0.35 -25.72
CA MET A 556 -10.53 -0.42 -24.47
C MET A 556 -10.16 -1.89 -24.68
N HIS A 557 -10.71 -2.55 -25.71
CA HIS A 557 -10.45 -3.96 -26.00
C HIS A 557 -9.00 -4.17 -26.49
N TYR A 558 -8.47 -3.27 -27.32
CA TYR A 558 -7.07 -3.32 -27.77
C TYR A 558 -6.08 -3.15 -26.60
N ALA A 559 -6.34 -2.21 -25.69
CA ALA A 559 -5.55 -2.02 -24.47
C ALA A 559 -5.58 -3.29 -23.59
N LEU A 560 -6.77 -3.86 -23.34
CA LEU A 560 -6.94 -5.08 -22.56
C LEU A 560 -6.19 -6.28 -23.17
N CYS A 561 -6.28 -6.50 -24.48
CA CYS A 561 -5.54 -7.58 -25.14
C CYS A 561 -4.02 -7.36 -25.09
N SER A 562 -3.55 -6.13 -25.21
CA SER A 562 -2.13 -5.78 -25.10
C SER A 562 -1.59 -6.06 -23.69
N TYR A 563 -2.34 -5.66 -22.66
CA TYR A 563 -2.09 -6.00 -21.26
C TYR A 563 -2.03 -7.53 -21.05
N LEU A 564 -2.98 -8.29 -21.59
CA LEU A 564 -3.01 -9.75 -21.46
C LEU A 564 -1.80 -10.43 -22.16
N LEU A 565 -1.38 -9.96 -23.34
CA LEU A 565 -0.15 -10.48 -23.97
C LEU A 565 1.11 -10.26 -23.12
N ALA A 566 1.23 -9.10 -22.48
CA ALA A 566 2.30 -8.80 -21.56
C ALA A 566 2.24 -9.63 -20.27
N GLN A 567 1.03 -9.86 -19.75
CA GLN A 567 0.74 -10.31 -18.39
C GLN A 567 1.62 -11.47 -17.86
N SER A 568 2.44 -11.17 -16.85
CA SER A 568 3.20 -12.14 -16.05
C SER A 568 2.44 -12.53 -14.76
N ASP A 569 3.08 -13.30 -13.87
CA ASP A 569 2.72 -13.48 -12.45
C ASP A 569 2.43 -12.17 -11.65
N TYR A 570 2.66 -10.99 -12.25
CA TYR A 570 2.76 -9.71 -11.55
C TYR A 570 2.28 -8.47 -12.34
N THR A 571 1.87 -8.58 -13.61
CA THR A 571 1.35 -7.41 -14.37
C THR A 571 -0.10 -7.09 -14.00
N MET A 572 -0.40 -5.85 -13.62
CA MET A 572 -1.68 -5.43 -13.01
C MET A 572 -2.40 -4.30 -13.74
N LEU A 573 -3.72 -4.32 -13.63
CA LEU A 573 -4.63 -3.26 -14.05
C LEU A 573 -4.89 -2.31 -12.87
N GLY A 574 -4.58 -1.03 -13.02
CA GLY A 574 -4.64 -0.04 -11.94
C GLY A 574 -5.90 0.80 -11.92
N PHE A 575 -6.23 1.33 -10.74
CA PHE A 575 -7.48 2.05 -10.49
C PHE A 575 -7.23 3.32 -9.67
N SER A 576 -7.68 4.47 -10.18
CA SER A 576 -7.37 5.80 -9.63
C SER A 576 -8.48 6.81 -9.95
N ARG A 577 -8.48 7.95 -9.25
CA ARG A 577 -9.47 9.03 -9.39
C ARG A 577 -8.84 10.39 -9.09
N VAL A 578 -8.69 11.24 -10.11
CA VAL A 578 -8.66 12.73 -10.09
C VAL A 578 -8.34 13.25 -11.50
N GLY A 579 -8.90 14.40 -11.89
CA GLY A 579 -8.45 15.19 -13.05
C GLY A 579 -9.05 14.81 -14.40
N GLU A 580 -10.06 15.57 -14.86
CA GLU A 580 -10.54 15.52 -16.25
C GLU A 580 -9.47 16.10 -17.21
N GLN A 581 -9.31 15.65 -18.46
CA GLN A 581 -10.32 15.17 -19.40
C GLN A 581 -10.08 13.76 -19.98
N GLY A 582 -11.14 13.22 -20.59
CA GLY A 582 -11.35 11.80 -20.86
C GLY A 582 -12.46 11.30 -19.94
N LYS A 583 -13.67 11.08 -20.47
CA LYS A 583 -14.86 10.86 -19.64
C LYS A 583 -14.71 9.63 -18.75
N TYR A 584 -15.13 9.75 -17.48
CA TYR A 584 -15.13 8.64 -16.53
C TYR A 584 -15.97 7.46 -17.04
N ILE A 585 -15.34 6.28 -17.11
CA ILE A 585 -15.88 5.09 -17.75
C ILE A 585 -15.71 3.89 -16.80
N PRO A 586 -16.73 3.54 -16.01
CA PRO A 586 -16.77 2.21 -15.39
C PRO A 586 -17.01 1.17 -16.48
N VAL A 587 -16.24 0.08 -16.42
CA VAL A 587 -16.33 -1.08 -17.32
C VAL A 587 -16.44 -2.32 -16.45
N ASP A 588 -17.61 -2.96 -16.42
CA ASP A 588 -17.77 -4.19 -15.65
C ASP A 588 -17.19 -5.38 -16.42
N LEU A 589 -16.01 -5.83 -15.97
CA LEU A 589 -15.33 -7.02 -16.49
C LEU A 589 -15.79 -8.32 -15.79
N SER A 590 -16.92 -8.33 -15.06
CA SER A 590 -17.48 -9.54 -14.45
C SER A 590 -18.09 -10.51 -15.47
N ALA A 591 -18.57 -9.98 -16.61
CA ALA A 591 -19.30 -10.72 -17.64
C ALA A 591 -18.40 -11.36 -18.72
N THR A 592 -17.14 -10.94 -18.85
CA THR A 592 -16.21 -11.59 -19.78
C THR A 592 -15.81 -12.97 -19.25
N ALA A 593 -15.73 -13.96 -20.14
CA ALA A 593 -15.30 -15.30 -19.73
C ALA A 593 -13.86 -15.21 -19.19
N ARG A 594 -13.64 -15.77 -18.00
CA ARG A 594 -12.38 -15.62 -17.26
C ARG A 594 -11.28 -16.40 -17.97
N LEU A 595 -10.31 -15.71 -18.57
CA LEU A 595 -9.00 -16.33 -18.79
C LEU A 595 -8.42 -16.72 -17.42
N ASP A 596 -7.92 -17.95 -17.31
CA ASP A 596 -7.20 -18.47 -16.13
C ASP A 596 -5.73 -17.95 -16.16
N LYS A 597 -4.77 -18.63 -15.53
CA LYS A 597 -3.35 -18.30 -15.65
C LYS A 597 -2.80 -18.50 -17.07
N PRO A 598 -1.81 -17.68 -17.50
CA PRO A 598 -1.13 -17.84 -18.78
C PRO A 598 -0.33 -19.15 -18.86
N MET A 599 -0.37 -19.79 -20.02
CA MET A 599 0.37 -21.02 -20.31
C MET A 599 1.70 -20.71 -21.02
N GLY A 600 2.69 -20.25 -20.26
CA GLY A 600 4.03 -19.97 -20.75
C GLY A 600 4.22 -18.59 -21.37
N LYS A 601 5.23 -18.46 -22.23
CA LYS A 601 5.69 -17.16 -22.76
C LYS A 601 4.81 -16.59 -23.87
N ARG A 602 4.92 -15.28 -24.03
CA ARG A 602 4.48 -14.50 -25.21
C ARG A 602 5.17 -15.05 -26.46
N ASN A 603 4.41 -15.30 -27.53
CA ASN A 603 4.94 -15.77 -28.81
C ASN A 603 4.83 -14.64 -29.85
N ILE A 604 5.98 -14.18 -30.33
CA ILE A 604 6.08 -13.30 -31.48
C ILE A 604 5.96 -14.15 -32.74
N LEU A 605 5.08 -13.77 -33.68
CA LEU A 605 4.76 -14.56 -34.87
C LEU A 605 5.24 -13.94 -36.19
N GLU A 606 5.43 -12.62 -36.22
CA GLU A 606 5.96 -11.87 -37.37
C GLU A 606 7.36 -11.31 -37.06
N PRO A 607 8.29 -11.21 -38.04
CA PRO A 607 9.65 -10.71 -37.81
C PRO A 607 9.72 -9.25 -37.35
N ASP A 608 8.67 -8.46 -37.61
CA ASP A 608 8.51 -7.09 -37.13
C ASP A 608 7.85 -7.02 -35.74
N GLY A 609 7.58 -8.15 -35.09
CA GLY A 609 6.91 -8.22 -33.80
C GLY A 609 5.44 -7.79 -33.80
N SER A 610 4.83 -7.47 -34.95
CA SER A 610 3.51 -6.82 -34.98
C SER A 610 2.33 -7.75 -34.66
N LEU A 611 2.45 -9.04 -34.99
CA LEU A 611 1.50 -10.08 -34.62
C LEU A 611 2.05 -10.93 -33.46
N GLN A 612 1.31 -10.99 -32.36
CA GLN A 612 1.73 -11.67 -31.13
C GLN A 612 0.59 -12.48 -30.50
N THR A 613 0.92 -13.54 -29.76
CA THR A 613 -0.05 -14.40 -29.08
C THR A 613 0.40 -14.88 -27.71
N LYS A 614 -0.56 -15.15 -26.82
CA LYS A 614 -0.32 -15.81 -25.52
C LYS A 614 -1.42 -16.82 -25.22
N ALA A 615 -1.02 -18.05 -24.93
CA ALA A 615 -1.95 -19.11 -24.56
C ALA A 615 -2.36 -18.97 -23.09
N TYR A 616 -3.60 -19.34 -22.79
CA TYR A 616 -4.16 -19.43 -21.45
C TYR A 616 -4.76 -20.82 -21.24
N ARG A 617 -4.93 -21.25 -19.99
CA ARG A 617 -5.40 -22.62 -19.65
C ARG A 617 -6.74 -22.94 -20.32
N ASN A 618 -7.62 -21.96 -20.39
CA ASN A 618 -8.93 -22.00 -21.01
C ASN A 618 -9.10 -20.97 -22.14
N GLY A 619 -8.01 -20.53 -22.80
CA GLY A 619 -8.11 -19.59 -23.93
C GLY A 619 -6.81 -19.31 -24.68
N ILE A 620 -6.83 -18.26 -25.49
CA ILE A 620 -5.68 -17.65 -26.18
C ILE A 620 -6.02 -16.20 -26.54
N VAL A 621 -5.06 -15.29 -26.36
CA VAL A 621 -5.15 -13.89 -26.79
C VAL A 621 -4.25 -13.69 -28.02
N VAL A 622 -4.73 -12.89 -28.98
CA VAL A 622 -4.06 -12.52 -30.22
C VAL A 622 -4.12 -11.00 -30.37
N VAL A 623 -3.01 -10.35 -30.72
CA VAL A 623 -2.97 -8.91 -31.02
C VAL A 623 -2.20 -8.66 -32.31
N ASN A 624 -2.74 -7.75 -33.13
CA ASN A 624 -2.05 -7.07 -34.21
C ASN A 624 -1.89 -5.59 -33.85
N GLY A 625 -0.66 -5.13 -33.59
CA GLY A 625 -0.37 -3.70 -33.44
C GLY A 625 0.49 -3.11 -34.55
N HIS A 626 0.52 -3.74 -35.73
CA HIS A 626 0.96 -3.01 -36.92
C HIS A 626 0.07 -1.77 -37.07
N PRO A 627 0.61 -0.56 -37.31
CA PRO A 627 -0.18 0.67 -37.31
C PRO A 627 -1.13 0.74 -38.52
N THR A 628 -0.79 0.13 -39.65
CA THR A 628 -1.46 0.35 -40.94
C THR A 628 -1.77 -0.91 -41.74
N ALA A 629 -1.52 -2.10 -41.20
CA ALA A 629 -1.74 -3.36 -41.92
C ALA A 629 -2.54 -4.35 -41.07
N SER A 630 -3.44 -5.08 -41.72
CA SER A 630 -4.08 -6.23 -41.09
C SER A 630 -3.11 -7.42 -41.03
N ARG A 631 -3.18 -8.22 -39.97
CA ARG A 631 -2.38 -9.44 -39.81
C ARG A 631 -3.30 -10.65 -39.67
N THR A 632 -2.92 -11.77 -40.26
CA THR A 632 -3.71 -13.01 -40.26
C THR A 632 -3.15 -14.01 -39.26
N TYR A 633 -3.99 -14.56 -38.38
CA TYR A 633 -3.62 -15.63 -37.45
C TYR A 633 -4.43 -16.89 -37.71
N THR A 634 -3.80 -18.06 -37.59
CA THR A 634 -4.47 -19.36 -37.79
C THR A 634 -4.74 -20.01 -36.43
N LEU A 635 -6.02 -20.20 -36.08
CA LEU A 635 -6.41 -20.73 -34.78
C LEU A 635 -5.92 -22.17 -34.58
N PRO A 636 -5.12 -22.47 -33.53
CA PRO A 636 -4.48 -23.78 -33.38
C PRO A 636 -5.48 -24.89 -33.00
N ARG A 637 -6.52 -24.55 -32.23
CA ARG A 637 -7.55 -25.47 -31.73
C ARG A 637 -8.95 -24.96 -32.02
N LYS A 638 -9.98 -25.78 -31.74
CA LYS A 638 -11.37 -25.29 -31.70
C LYS A 638 -11.48 -24.32 -30.53
N LEU A 639 -12.12 -23.18 -30.76
CA LEU A 639 -12.20 -22.06 -29.82
C LEU A 639 -13.58 -21.41 -29.90
N ILE A 640 -13.86 -20.50 -28.98
CA ILE A 640 -15.09 -19.70 -28.92
C ILE A 640 -14.69 -18.22 -28.83
N THR A 641 -15.39 -17.31 -29.52
CA THR A 641 -15.22 -15.85 -29.34
C THR A 641 -15.86 -15.37 -28.05
N GLU A 642 -15.65 -14.10 -27.71
CA GLU A 642 -16.36 -13.40 -26.62
C GLU A 642 -17.89 -13.42 -26.84
N ASP A 643 -18.36 -13.24 -28.07
CA ASP A 643 -19.78 -13.37 -28.46
C ASP A 643 -20.29 -14.84 -28.52
N ASN A 644 -19.59 -15.78 -27.89
CA ASN A 644 -19.91 -17.21 -27.85
C ASN A 644 -19.95 -17.92 -29.23
N VAL A 645 -19.32 -17.36 -30.26
CA VAL A 645 -19.28 -17.95 -31.62
C VAL A 645 -18.21 -19.04 -31.70
N GLN A 646 -18.61 -20.25 -32.07
CA GLN A 646 -17.71 -21.42 -32.10
C GLN A 646 -16.90 -21.49 -33.40
N LEU A 647 -15.58 -21.31 -33.28
CA LEU A 647 -14.62 -21.36 -34.38
C LEU A 647 -13.91 -22.72 -34.47
N LYS A 648 -13.64 -23.17 -35.70
CA LYS A 648 -12.96 -24.45 -35.97
C LYS A 648 -11.44 -24.30 -35.82
N SER A 649 -10.73 -25.36 -35.45
CA SER A 649 -9.27 -25.41 -35.61
C SER A 649 -8.91 -25.16 -37.08
N LYS A 650 -7.81 -24.43 -37.30
CA LYS A 650 -7.36 -23.90 -38.61
C LYS A 650 -8.29 -22.87 -39.26
N THR A 651 -9.24 -22.28 -38.52
CA THR A 651 -9.88 -21.03 -38.98
C THR A 651 -8.82 -19.94 -39.02
N VAL A 652 -8.73 -19.21 -40.13
CA VAL A 652 -7.89 -18.01 -40.24
C VAL A 652 -8.74 -16.82 -39.80
N ILE A 653 -8.27 -16.08 -38.81
CA ILE A 653 -8.79 -14.76 -38.44
C ILE A 653 -7.92 -13.69 -39.09
N THR A 654 -8.52 -12.57 -39.45
CA THR A 654 -7.80 -11.36 -39.88
C THR A 654 -8.04 -10.29 -38.83
N LEU A 655 -6.98 -9.89 -38.13
CA LEU A 655 -7.02 -8.78 -37.19
C LEU A 655 -6.71 -7.49 -37.96
N PRO A 656 -7.59 -6.47 -37.94
CA PRO A 656 -7.28 -5.13 -38.40
C PRO A 656 -6.00 -4.56 -37.74
N PRO A 657 -5.39 -3.50 -38.31
CA PRO A 657 -4.32 -2.76 -37.64
C PRO A 657 -4.78 -2.32 -36.24
N ARG A 658 -3.89 -2.33 -35.23
CA ARG A 658 -4.20 -1.89 -33.85
C ARG A 658 -5.42 -2.59 -33.21
N SER A 659 -5.56 -3.90 -33.39
CA SER A 659 -6.68 -4.68 -32.84
C SER A 659 -6.25 -5.93 -32.08
N GLY A 660 -7.08 -6.34 -31.12
CA GLY A 660 -6.94 -7.58 -30.36
C GLY A 660 -8.17 -8.47 -30.50
N SER A 661 -8.05 -9.72 -30.07
CA SER A 661 -9.21 -10.60 -29.88
C SER A 661 -8.91 -11.66 -28.82
N ILE A 662 -9.90 -11.94 -27.97
CA ILE A 662 -9.84 -12.99 -26.96
C ILE A 662 -10.61 -14.22 -27.47
N PHE A 663 -10.03 -15.40 -27.28
CA PHE A 663 -10.66 -16.67 -27.65
C PHE A 663 -10.61 -17.66 -26.49
N PHE A 664 -11.72 -18.33 -26.24
CA PHE A 664 -11.88 -19.29 -25.16
C PHE A 664 -11.82 -20.74 -25.66
N ASN A 665 -11.35 -21.64 -24.80
CA ASN A 665 -11.45 -23.08 -25.03
C ASN A 665 -12.90 -23.54 -24.81
N LYS A 666 -13.27 -24.59 -25.52
CA LYS A 666 -14.56 -25.29 -25.37
C LYS A 666 -14.41 -26.53 -24.49
#